data_AF-R7BLJ3-F1
#
_entry.id   AF-R7BLJ3-F1
#
_cell.length_a   1.000
_cell.length_b   1.000
_cell.length_c   1.000
_cell.angle_alpha   90.00
_cell.angle_beta   90.00
_cell.angle_gamma   90.00
#
_symmetry.space_group_name_H-M   'P 1'
#
loop_
_entity.id
_entity.type
_entity.pdbx_description
1 polymer ?
#
loop_
_entity_poly.entity_id
_entity_poly.type
_entity_poly.pdbx_seq_one_letter_code
_entity_poly.pdbx_strand_id
1 'polypeptide(L)'
;MAGIGFELKKMFSKKGVFPLIKAYGYAATVCVGPMLLGMCFLIVIGAMSILFGTSEHERELLNSMVTYTLLSSMVLTGILSMVLTRFVADSLYSGNTGAVLPSFWGGVSIMLAAGEPAYGIFLACAGIPALYAVLCLILFGELVLVWTQMSYLTAVKDYQGIIKIFACSLVLGCIVGAGLIPGTRINVVTAMLASVTTAYGVMAVLYYRLMTQYFSEGNISSMCFVSWVRKYPQLVMLGLFMSLGLFGHLVIMWSGQAGRRIQGLFYAAPVYDIPAIAAFLSILITTINFVTSVEVNFYPKYRAFFDALNNGGILKDIRQAGDEMKSVLFRELTYTFMKQLFTTLIFIIAGSIILPKLPLGVDDDMLGIYRVLCMGYAFYAVGNCIMLIELYFADNTGALISGTVFMAVSCAGTFFFRNMDIKYYGIGFWAGSVLFSLTAFIILRTYLKNLMYNVLCSKPLYEKRKLGIAALIAAIACISVSVSACSANKGIAQGEQTQSAAADVGVPGDIQKNTEVSKRIKDKAVLYENQDNTSVVTMYLTVTTGNKSDNTEHTWTQINSYSVYDYEEMGVERYAVNGLLQVGDENGPVEGELGYGQNVPNATVTIRGQSSSRNAQKNYKITIRDDKGMWNDQKVINLNKHMSDFPRFSNKLCYDLQSGLPDLISLRTQFVHLYVRDMTEGESGVFEDYGLYTQVEQLNKRALKSHGLDRNGQLYKINFFEFYRYEDVIMPKNDADYNVEEFEQYLEIKGSDDHNKLIAMLEDLNDYSIPISEVLDKWFEENNLFSWMAFNILMGNVDTQSRNVFLYSPLNENTWYFISWDNDGAFTASKSILHGDERGWEKGVSNYWGNILFRRILMDETLREKLDGRINEFKAVITEEKLKNMIKSYSTIVKQYTQTYPDLRYMPLTGEEYEEFLEVMVHEVEMNYESYKESLNTPMPFYISTPVVKGGMMKFGWETAYDFDAEDVYYTLEVARDYSFMEPVIKAEKLFVVEYDYNGVLEPGQYFMRVKAENESGYEQTAFDYYSSGDSRRIYGVKCFFVLEDGSIWEDIYEQ
;
A
#
# COMPACT_ATOMS: atom_id res chain seq x y z
N MET A 1 -4.38 -0.83 -15.63
CA MET A 1 -2.92 -0.53 -15.70
C MET A 1 -2.29 -0.44 -14.30
N ALA A 2 -2.94 0.16 -13.29
CA ALA A 2 -2.38 0.27 -11.93
C ALA A 2 -2.13 -1.10 -11.24
N GLY A 3 -0.90 -1.62 -11.34
CA GLY A 3 -0.53 -2.86 -10.67
C GLY A 3 0.92 -3.32 -10.83
N ILE A 4 1.58 -2.99 -11.94
CA ILE A 4 2.99 -3.36 -12.19
C ILE A 4 3.95 -2.25 -11.72
N GLY A 5 3.44 -1.02 -11.52
CA GLY A 5 4.25 0.16 -11.23
C GLY A 5 5.21 0.01 -10.05
N PHE A 6 4.85 -0.72 -8.98
CA PHE A 6 5.75 -0.91 -7.83
C PHE A 6 6.94 -1.84 -8.13
N GLU A 7 6.69 -2.98 -8.79
CA GLU A 7 7.76 -3.91 -9.21
C GLU A 7 8.64 -3.29 -10.30
N LEU A 8 8.03 -2.61 -11.28
CA LEU A 8 8.77 -1.85 -12.29
C LEU A 8 9.58 -0.72 -11.65
N LYS A 9 9.01 0.08 -10.74
CA LYS A 9 9.72 1.17 -10.04
C LYS A 9 10.89 0.64 -9.21
N LYS A 10 10.73 -0.50 -8.52
CA LYS A 10 11.81 -1.19 -7.79
C LYS A 10 12.91 -1.72 -8.71
N MET A 11 12.55 -2.16 -9.93
CA MET A 11 13.54 -2.64 -10.91
C MET A 11 14.24 -1.49 -11.64
N PHE A 12 13.54 -0.39 -11.93
CA PHE A 12 14.08 0.82 -12.57
C PHE A 12 14.84 1.73 -11.58
N SER A 13 14.70 1.56 -10.26
CA SER A 13 15.47 2.32 -9.26
C SER A 13 16.93 1.85 -9.10
N LYS A 14 17.27 0.67 -9.61
CA LYS A 14 18.65 0.13 -9.56
C LYS A 14 19.52 0.77 -10.64
N LYS A 15 20.66 1.36 -10.25
CA LYS A 15 21.62 1.97 -11.20
C LYS A 15 22.36 0.89 -12.02
N GLY A 16 22.48 1.09 -13.34
CA GLY A 16 23.26 0.23 -14.25
C GLY A 16 22.49 -0.31 -15.46
N VAL A 17 23.22 -0.74 -16.51
CA VAL A 17 22.64 -1.23 -17.79
C VAL A 17 21.97 -2.59 -17.64
N PHE A 18 22.53 -3.52 -16.85
CA PHE A 18 21.94 -4.85 -16.64
C PHE A 18 20.60 -4.83 -15.88
N PRO A 19 20.44 -4.09 -14.77
CA PRO A 19 19.13 -3.89 -14.14
C PRO A 19 18.10 -3.25 -15.08
N LEU A 20 18.53 -2.30 -15.92
CA LEU A 20 17.68 -1.67 -16.93
C LEU A 20 17.19 -2.68 -17.98
N ILE A 21 18.08 -3.52 -18.51
CA ILE A 21 17.71 -4.61 -19.44
C ILE A 21 16.77 -5.60 -18.76
N LYS A 22 17.01 -5.94 -17.48
CA LYS A 22 16.13 -6.83 -16.71
C LYS A 22 14.73 -6.22 -16.50
N ALA A 23 14.65 -4.92 -16.21
CA ALA A 23 13.40 -4.20 -16.02
C ALA A 23 12.58 -4.12 -17.32
N TYR A 24 13.23 -3.76 -18.45
CA TYR A 24 12.58 -3.77 -19.77
C TYR A 24 12.23 -5.20 -20.22
N GLY A 25 13.05 -6.19 -19.90
CA GLY A 25 12.76 -7.61 -20.15
C GLY A 25 11.50 -8.06 -19.43
N TYR A 26 11.37 -7.73 -18.14
CA TYR A 26 10.17 -8.02 -17.37
C TYR A 26 8.94 -7.29 -17.93
N ALA A 27 9.05 -5.99 -18.24
CA ALA A 27 7.96 -5.23 -18.84
C ALA A 27 7.53 -5.81 -20.21
N ALA A 28 8.49 -6.27 -21.02
CA ALA A 28 8.23 -6.93 -22.31
C ALA A 28 7.50 -8.26 -22.14
N THR A 29 7.96 -9.08 -21.20
CA THR A 29 7.34 -10.36 -20.86
C THR A 29 5.88 -10.16 -20.43
N VAL A 30 5.58 -9.13 -19.63
CA VAL A 30 4.22 -8.84 -19.17
C VAL A 30 3.31 -8.25 -20.24
N CYS A 31 3.77 -7.22 -20.97
CA CYS A 31 2.92 -6.46 -21.89
C CYS A 31 2.71 -7.16 -23.24
N VAL A 32 3.72 -7.88 -23.70
CA VAL A 32 3.82 -8.37 -25.09
C VAL A 32 4.04 -9.89 -25.17
N GLY A 33 4.44 -10.52 -24.07
CA GLY A 33 4.71 -11.96 -23.99
C GLY A 33 3.61 -12.84 -24.58
N PRO A 34 2.32 -12.68 -24.22
CA PRO A 34 1.23 -13.48 -24.80
C PRO A 34 1.15 -13.39 -26.33
N MET A 35 1.34 -12.19 -26.89
CA MET A 35 1.29 -11.97 -28.34
C MET A 35 2.45 -12.67 -29.07
N LEU A 36 3.68 -12.55 -28.54
CA LEU A 36 4.87 -13.21 -29.10
C LEU A 36 4.78 -14.73 -29.00
N LEU A 37 4.30 -15.24 -27.86
CA LEU A 37 4.08 -16.67 -27.67
C LEU A 37 2.99 -17.20 -28.61
N GLY A 38 1.91 -16.46 -28.83
CA GLY A 38 0.87 -16.80 -29.80
C GLY A 38 1.40 -16.86 -31.24
N MET A 39 2.22 -15.90 -31.65
CA MET A 39 2.89 -15.94 -32.96
C MET A 39 3.86 -17.12 -33.08
N CYS A 40 4.66 -17.37 -32.05
CA CYS A 40 5.54 -18.53 -31.99
C CYS A 40 4.75 -19.83 -32.16
N PHE A 41 3.60 -19.93 -31.48
CA PHE A 41 2.72 -21.10 -31.61
C PHE A 41 2.19 -21.27 -33.04
N LEU A 42 1.71 -20.20 -33.69
CA LEU A 42 1.26 -20.29 -35.08
C LEU A 42 2.39 -20.71 -36.04
N ILE A 43 3.62 -20.23 -35.82
CA ILE A 43 4.80 -20.65 -36.60
C ILE A 43 5.09 -22.13 -36.37
N VAL A 44 5.03 -22.61 -35.12
CA VAL A 44 5.24 -24.02 -34.79
C VAL A 44 4.18 -24.91 -35.42
N ILE A 45 2.91 -24.53 -35.35
CA ILE A 45 1.81 -25.25 -36.01
C ILE A 45 2.00 -25.28 -37.53
N GLY A 46 2.42 -24.15 -38.12
CA GLY A 46 2.79 -24.07 -39.54
C GLY A 46 3.93 -25.02 -39.90
N ALA A 47 5.02 -25.02 -39.12
CA ALA A 47 6.17 -25.90 -39.33
C ALA A 47 5.81 -27.38 -39.16
N MET A 48 5.01 -27.73 -38.15
CA MET A 48 4.51 -29.09 -37.94
C MET A 48 3.66 -29.55 -39.12
N SER A 49 2.76 -28.71 -39.64
CA SER A 49 1.95 -29.05 -40.81
C SER A 49 2.81 -29.41 -42.04
N ILE A 50 3.95 -28.75 -42.22
CA ILE A 50 4.92 -29.04 -43.30
C ILE A 50 5.61 -30.37 -43.05
N LEU A 51 6.11 -30.61 -41.83
CA LEU A 51 6.79 -31.86 -41.46
C LEU A 51 5.92 -33.09 -41.68
N PHE A 52 4.61 -32.96 -41.49
CA PHE A 52 3.63 -34.03 -41.71
C PHE A 52 3.04 -34.06 -43.13
N GLY A 53 3.63 -33.33 -44.08
CA GLY A 53 3.39 -33.50 -45.52
C GLY A 53 2.15 -32.80 -46.09
N THR A 54 1.65 -31.73 -45.45
CA THR A 54 0.54 -30.93 -46.01
C THR A 54 0.92 -30.22 -47.31
N SER A 55 -0.04 -30.13 -48.23
CA SER A 55 0.10 -29.36 -49.47
C SER A 55 0.16 -27.84 -49.21
N GLU A 56 0.61 -27.04 -50.20
CA GLU A 56 0.57 -25.57 -50.11
C GLU A 56 -0.84 -25.04 -49.84
N HIS A 57 -1.83 -25.56 -50.58
CA HIS A 57 -3.24 -25.19 -50.46
C HIS A 57 -3.81 -25.46 -49.06
N GLU A 58 -3.52 -26.63 -48.49
CA GLU A 58 -3.97 -26.99 -47.13
C GLU A 58 -3.38 -26.07 -46.06
N ARG A 59 -2.12 -25.64 -46.23
CA ARG A 59 -1.45 -24.70 -45.32
C ARG A 59 -2.04 -23.29 -45.42
N GLU A 60 -2.28 -22.82 -46.64
CA GLU A 60 -2.95 -21.52 -46.88
C GLU A 60 -4.37 -21.52 -46.31
N LEU A 61 -5.10 -22.63 -46.45
CA LEU A 61 -6.44 -22.79 -45.89
C LEU A 61 -6.42 -22.79 -44.36
N LEU A 62 -5.50 -23.54 -43.73
CA LEU A 62 -5.32 -23.56 -42.28
C LEU A 62 -5.03 -22.16 -41.74
N ASN A 63 -4.06 -21.47 -42.32
CA ASN A 63 -3.69 -20.11 -41.93
C ASN A 63 -4.85 -19.13 -42.12
N SER A 64 -5.60 -19.25 -43.22
CA SER A 64 -6.77 -18.40 -43.48
C SER A 64 -7.88 -18.64 -42.45
N MET A 65 -8.22 -19.90 -42.15
CA MET A 65 -9.23 -20.24 -41.14
C MET A 65 -8.87 -19.69 -39.76
N VAL A 66 -7.62 -19.87 -39.32
CA VAL A 66 -7.15 -19.35 -38.03
C VAL A 66 -7.16 -17.81 -38.03
N THR A 67 -6.69 -17.16 -39.10
CA THR A 67 -6.65 -15.69 -39.21
C THR A 67 -8.05 -15.07 -39.17
N TYR A 68 -9.02 -15.63 -39.91
CA TYR A 68 -10.40 -15.16 -39.89
C TYR A 68 -11.03 -15.33 -38.52
N THR A 69 -10.76 -16.45 -37.86
CA THR A 69 -11.27 -16.75 -36.51
C THR A 69 -10.69 -15.78 -35.48
N LEU A 70 -9.38 -15.49 -35.55
CA LEU A 70 -8.71 -14.50 -34.71
C LEU A 70 -9.26 -13.08 -34.94
N LEU A 71 -9.33 -12.61 -36.19
CA LEU A 71 -9.80 -11.26 -36.51
C LEU A 71 -11.28 -11.07 -36.12
N SER A 72 -12.14 -12.05 -36.41
CA SER A 72 -13.56 -11.96 -36.08
C SER A 72 -13.80 -11.93 -34.57
N SER A 73 -13.08 -12.77 -33.81
CA SER A 73 -13.18 -12.76 -32.34
C SER A 73 -12.62 -11.48 -31.72
N MET A 74 -11.53 -10.91 -32.26
CA MET A 74 -10.98 -9.62 -31.81
C MET A 74 -11.93 -8.45 -32.10
N VAL A 75 -12.54 -8.39 -33.28
CA VAL A 75 -13.50 -7.34 -33.63
C VAL A 75 -14.71 -7.38 -32.68
N LEU A 76 -15.27 -8.57 -32.45
CA LEU A 76 -16.42 -8.75 -31.57
C LEU A 76 -16.09 -8.36 -30.12
N THR A 77 -14.97 -8.85 -29.58
CA THR A 77 -14.55 -8.56 -28.20
C THR A 77 -14.19 -7.09 -27.99
N GLY A 78 -13.63 -6.44 -29.02
CA GLY A 78 -13.33 -5.01 -29.01
C GLY A 78 -14.56 -4.13 -28.73
N ILE A 79 -15.77 -4.56 -29.13
CA ILE A 79 -17.02 -3.82 -28.91
C ILE A 79 -17.31 -3.59 -27.43
N LEU A 80 -17.11 -4.61 -26.58
CA LEU A 80 -17.41 -4.52 -25.14
C LEU A 80 -16.17 -4.34 -24.26
N SER A 81 -14.98 -4.66 -24.75
CA SER A 81 -13.73 -4.64 -23.96
C SER A 81 -13.53 -3.31 -23.23
N MET A 82 -13.65 -2.17 -23.91
CA MET A 82 -13.45 -0.86 -23.29
C MET A 82 -14.47 -0.54 -22.17
N VAL A 83 -15.73 -0.94 -22.35
CA VAL A 83 -16.78 -0.74 -21.34
C VAL A 83 -16.58 -1.67 -20.16
N LEU A 84 -16.26 -2.95 -20.41
CA LEU A 84 -15.99 -3.93 -19.36
C LEU A 84 -14.76 -3.52 -18.54
N THR A 85 -13.68 -3.08 -19.18
CA THR A 85 -12.50 -2.57 -18.46
C THR A 85 -12.84 -1.34 -17.61
N ARG A 86 -13.68 -0.43 -18.12
CA ARG A 86 -14.15 0.72 -17.32
C ARG A 86 -15.01 0.27 -16.13
N PHE A 87 -15.92 -0.67 -16.35
CA PHE A 87 -16.77 -1.24 -15.30
C PHE A 87 -15.94 -1.91 -14.20
N VAL A 88 -14.95 -2.71 -14.58
CA VAL A 88 -14.03 -3.37 -13.64
C VAL A 88 -13.24 -2.33 -12.86
N ALA A 89 -12.70 -1.29 -13.51
CA ALA A 89 -11.98 -0.21 -12.83
C ALA A 89 -12.87 0.53 -11.81
N ASP A 90 -14.10 0.87 -12.18
CA ASP A 90 -15.07 1.53 -11.28
C ASP A 90 -15.50 0.60 -10.12
N SER A 91 -15.67 -0.70 -10.38
CA SER A 91 -16.03 -1.70 -9.36
C SER A 91 -14.91 -1.94 -8.33
N LEU A 92 -13.66 -1.99 -8.81
CA LEU A 92 -12.49 -2.10 -7.94
C LEU A 92 -12.27 -0.82 -7.12
N TYR A 93 -12.47 0.35 -7.72
CA TYR A 93 -12.35 1.63 -7.02
C TYR A 93 -13.41 1.80 -5.92
N SER A 94 -14.64 1.36 -6.16
CA SER A 94 -15.75 1.42 -5.19
C SER A 94 -15.76 0.28 -4.16
N GLY A 95 -14.79 -0.63 -4.20
CA GLY A 95 -14.71 -1.78 -3.29
C GLY A 95 -15.72 -2.90 -3.58
N ASN A 96 -16.52 -2.81 -4.64
CA ASN A 96 -17.50 -3.82 -5.03
C ASN A 96 -16.86 -4.94 -5.88
N THR A 97 -15.93 -5.69 -5.28
CA THR A 97 -15.18 -6.76 -5.97
C THR A 97 -16.08 -7.93 -6.40
N GLY A 98 -17.19 -8.17 -5.70
CA GLY A 98 -18.16 -9.22 -6.02
C GLY A 98 -18.90 -9.02 -7.35
N ALA A 99 -18.88 -7.82 -7.94
CA ALA A 99 -19.50 -7.55 -9.24
C ALA A 99 -18.60 -7.90 -10.44
N VAL A 100 -17.30 -8.10 -10.22
CA VAL A 100 -16.31 -8.29 -11.29
C VAL A 100 -16.56 -9.60 -12.05
N LEU A 101 -16.60 -10.74 -11.35
CA LEU A 101 -16.78 -12.05 -11.99
C LEU A 101 -18.18 -12.21 -12.64
N PRO A 102 -19.30 -11.76 -12.03
CA PRO A 102 -20.59 -11.71 -12.70
C PRO A 102 -20.58 -10.90 -14.01
N SER A 103 -19.90 -9.75 -14.05
CA SER A 103 -19.81 -8.94 -15.27
C SER A 103 -19.03 -9.63 -16.39
N PHE A 104 -18.04 -10.47 -16.05
CA PHE A 104 -17.35 -11.32 -17.01
C PHE A 104 -18.32 -12.32 -17.65
N TRP A 105 -19.09 -13.05 -16.83
CA TRP A 105 -20.07 -14.02 -17.34
C TRP A 105 -21.11 -13.35 -18.25
N GLY A 106 -21.66 -12.21 -17.84
CA GLY A 106 -22.66 -11.49 -18.64
C GLY A 106 -22.09 -10.96 -19.96
N GLY A 107 -20.89 -10.37 -19.91
CA GLY A 107 -20.21 -9.85 -21.10
C GLY A 107 -19.92 -10.95 -22.13
N VAL A 108 -19.31 -12.05 -21.67
CA VAL A 108 -19.05 -13.23 -22.51
C VAL A 108 -20.33 -13.81 -23.07
N SER A 109 -21.37 -13.98 -22.24
CA SER A 109 -22.64 -14.57 -22.69
C SER A 109 -23.28 -13.75 -23.82
N ILE A 110 -23.26 -12.41 -23.72
CA ILE A 110 -23.76 -11.53 -24.79
C ILE A 110 -22.91 -11.67 -26.06
N MET A 111 -21.58 -11.68 -25.93
CA MET A 111 -20.68 -11.81 -27.08
C MET A 111 -20.84 -13.16 -27.77
N LEU A 112 -20.88 -14.28 -27.04
CA LEU A 112 -21.07 -15.60 -27.63
C LEU A 112 -22.46 -15.74 -28.27
N ALA A 113 -23.52 -15.30 -27.59
CA ALA A 113 -24.88 -15.37 -28.12
C ALA A 113 -25.08 -14.57 -29.41
N ALA A 114 -24.35 -13.47 -29.61
CA ALA A 114 -24.39 -12.69 -30.85
C ALA A 114 -23.37 -13.20 -31.89
N GLY A 115 -22.17 -13.55 -31.43
CA GLY A 115 -21.01 -13.86 -32.26
C GLY A 115 -21.02 -15.25 -32.88
N GLU A 116 -21.37 -16.28 -32.10
CA GLU A 116 -21.38 -17.66 -32.60
C GLU A 116 -22.41 -17.86 -33.72
N PRO A 117 -23.65 -17.35 -33.63
CA PRO A 117 -24.58 -17.44 -34.76
C PRO A 117 -24.08 -16.68 -35.99
N ALA A 118 -23.57 -15.46 -35.82
CA ALA A 118 -23.09 -14.64 -36.93
C ALA A 118 -21.89 -15.30 -37.66
N TYR A 119 -20.91 -15.77 -36.90
CA TYR A 119 -19.73 -16.45 -37.46
C TYR A 119 -20.08 -17.86 -37.97
N GLY A 120 -20.98 -18.57 -37.30
CA GLY A 120 -21.49 -19.87 -37.72
C GLY A 120 -22.21 -19.81 -39.07
N ILE A 121 -23.01 -18.77 -39.32
CA ILE A 121 -23.65 -18.53 -40.64
C ILE A 121 -22.59 -18.33 -41.72
N PHE A 122 -21.55 -17.52 -41.43
CA PHE A 122 -20.42 -17.35 -42.35
C PHE A 122 -19.75 -18.69 -42.66
N LEU A 123 -19.41 -19.49 -41.63
CA LEU A 123 -18.75 -20.78 -41.80
C LEU A 123 -19.62 -21.81 -42.55
N ALA A 124 -20.93 -21.82 -42.31
CA ALA A 124 -21.88 -22.68 -43.03
C ALA A 124 -21.94 -22.34 -44.53
N CYS A 125 -21.76 -21.06 -44.88
CA CYS A 125 -21.70 -20.60 -46.27
C CYS A 125 -20.27 -20.62 -46.85
N ALA A 126 -19.24 -20.88 -46.04
CA ALA A 126 -17.84 -20.69 -46.41
C ALA A 126 -17.29 -21.76 -47.36
N GLY A 127 -18.01 -22.87 -47.59
CA GLY A 127 -17.58 -23.93 -48.52
C GLY A 127 -16.40 -24.77 -48.02
N ILE A 128 -16.28 -24.93 -46.69
CA ILE A 128 -15.29 -25.80 -46.02
C ILE A 128 -15.97 -27.04 -45.42
N PRO A 129 -15.22 -28.14 -45.16
CA PRO A 129 -15.76 -29.31 -44.48
C PRO A 129 -16.43 -28.97 -43.14
N ALA A 130 -17.55 -29.64 -42.83
CA ALA A 130 -18.32 -29.38 -41.60
C ALA A 130 -17.48 -29.51 -40.32
N LEU A 131 -16.54 -30.45 -40.28
CA LEU A 131 -15.63 -30.60 -39.14
C LEU A 131 -14.72 -29.38 -38.95
N TYR A 132 -14.26 -28.75 -40.04
CA TYR A 132 -13.42 -27.55 -39.96
C TYR A 132 -14.24 -26.36 -39.48
N ALA A 133 -15.49 -26.24 -39.96
CA ALA A 133 -16.42 -25.22 -39.49
C ALA A 133 -16.71 -25.36 -37.99
N VAL A 134 -16.95 -26.59 -37.49
CA VAL A 134 -17.16 -26.81 -36.04
C VAL A 134 -15.93 -26.45 -35.23
N LEU A 135 -14.73 -26.90 -35.63
CA LEU A 135 -13.49 -26.56 -34.92
C LEU A 135 -13.21 -25.05 -34.93
N CYS A 136 -13.45 -24.37 -36.05
CA CYS A 136 -13.30 -22.91 -36.13
C CYS A 136 -14.33 -22.17 -35.26
N LEU A 137 -15.55 -22.70 -35.14
CA LEU A 137 -16.57 -22.12 -34.28
C LEU A 137 -16.25 -22.29 -32.79
N ILE A 138 -15.74 -23.47 -32.40
CA ILE A 138 -15.25 -23.70 -31.02
C ILE A 138 -14.09 -22.76 -30.72
N LEU A 139 -13.08 -22.73 -31.61
CA LEU A 139 -11.93 -21.84 -31.46
C LEU A 139 -12.36 -20.36 -31.39
N PHE A 140 -13.37 -19.95 -32.15
CA PHE A 140 -13.95 -18.61 -32.07
C PHE A 140 -14.48 -18.31 -30.66
N GLY A 141 -15.28 -19.20 -30.10
CA GLY A 141 -15.82 -19.04 -28.74
C GLY A 141 -14.74 -19.03 -27.67
N GLU A 142 -13.75 -19.92 -27.78
CA GLU A 142 -12.57 -19.95 -26.89
C GLU A 142 -11.76 -18.66 -26.96
N LEU A 143 -11.56 -18.10 -28.14
CA LEU A 143 -10.87 -16.83 -28.31
C LEU A 143 -11.66 -15.67 -27.70
N VAL A 144 -12.99 -15.62 -27.90
CA VAL A 144 -13.86 -14.62 -27.24
C VAL A 144 -13.71 -14.67 -25.73
N LEU A 145 -13.68 -15.88 -25.15
CA LEU A 145 -13.40 -16.09 -23.72
C LEU A 145 -12.02 -15.55 -23.34
N VAL A 146 -10.96 -16.00 -24.00
CA VAL A 146 -9.57 -15.66 -23.68
C VAL A 146 -9.29 -14.16 -23.80
N TRP A 147 -9.73 -13.49 -24.87
CA TRP A 147 -9.55 -12.04 -25.03
C TRP A 147 -10.23 -11.26 -23.89
N THR A 148 -11.42 -11.71 -23.50
CA THR A 148 -12.15 -11.12 -22.38
C THR A 148 -11.44 -11.38 -21.07
N GLN A 149 -11.02 -12.62 -20.80
CA GLN A 149 -10.25 -13.00 -19.61
C GLN A 149 -8.97 -12.17 -19.50
N MET A 150 -8.22 -12.01 -20.58
CA MET A 150 -7.01 -11.19 -20.61
C MET A 150 -7.29 -9.75 -20.16
N SER A 151 -8.42 -9.16 -20.56
CA SER A 151 -8.82 -7.82 -20.12
C SER A 151 -9.03 -7.76 -18.60
N TYR A 152 -9.63 -8.78 -17.99
CA TYR A 152 -9.87 -8.86 -16.55
C TYR A 152 -8.61 -9.24 -15.76
N LEU A 153 -7.80 -10.15 -16.29
CA LEU A 153 -6.54 -10.59 -15.72
C LEU A 153 -5.52 -9.45 -15.64
N THR A 154 -5.65 -8.38 -16.45
CA THR A 154 -4.82 -7.17 -16.24
C THR A 154 -5.04 -6.49 -14.88
N ALA A 155 -6.14 -6.75 -14.19
CA ALA A 155 -6.38 -6.32 -12.82
C ALA A 155 -5.81 -7.29 -11.77
N VAL A 156 -5.62 -8.56 -12.16
CA VAL A 156 -5.00 -9.60 -11.33
C VAL A 156 -3.49 -9.43 -11.42
N LYS A 157 -2.86 -8.95 -10.35
CA LYS A 157 -1.42 -8.59 -10.31
C LYS A 157 -0.47 -9.80 -10.35
N ASP A 158 -0.89 -10.94 -10.91
CA ASP A 158 -0.13 -12.19 -11.04
C ASP A 158 0.29 -12.45 -12.51
N TYR A 159 1.19 -11.60 -13.01
CA TYR A 159 1.64 -11.68 -14.39
C TYR A 159 2.49 -12.92 -14.68
N GLN A 160 3.18 -13.48 -13.68
CA GLN A 160 3.92 -14.72 -13.85
C GLN A 160 2.97 -15.91 -14.02
N GLY A 161 1.88 -15.98 -13.24
CA GLY A 161 0.84 -16.98 -13.41
C GLY A 161 0.23 -16.95 -14.80
N ILE A 162 -0.14 -15.74 -15.30
CA ILE A 162 -0.73 -15.55 -16.63
C ILE A 162 0.18 -16.11 -17.75
N ILE A 163 1.48 -15.85 -17.68
CA ILE A 163 2.44 -16.28 -18.70
C ILE A 163 2.75 -17.77 -18.61
N LYS A 164 2.86 -18.32 -17.39
CA LYS A 164 3.05 -19.77 -17.18
C LYS A 164 1.87 -20.57 -17.73
N ILE A 165 0.65 -20.12 -17.47
CA ILE A 165 -0.57 -20.73 -18.03
C ILE A 165 -0.55 -20.67 -19.56
N PHE A 166 -0.20 -19.52 -20.13
CA PHE A 166 -0.09 -19.36 -21.59
C PHE A 166 0.92 -20.35 -22.18
N ALA A 167 2.15 -20.36 -21.68
CA ALA A 167 3.22 -21.24 -22.15
C ALA A 167 2.86 -22.73 -22.00
N CYS A 168 2.28 -23.13 -20.86
CA CYS A 168 1.84 -24.49 -20.61
C CYS A 168 0.76 -24.93 -21.61
N SER A 169 -0.21 -24.07 -21.87
CA SER A 169 -1.32 -24.34 -22.80
C SER A 169 -0.82 -24.52 -24.24
N LEU A 170 0.17 -23.72 -24.66
CA LEU A 170 0.80 -23.86 -25.98
C LEU A 170 1.59 -25.16 -26.10
N VAL A 171 2.41 -25.50 -25.10
CA VAL A 171 3.20 -26.74 -25.09
C VAL A 171 2.28 -27.95 -25.16
N LEU A 172 1.19 -27.94 -24.38
CA LEU A 172 0.19 -29.00 -24.43
C LEU A 172 -0.50 -29.08 -25.80
N GLY A 173 -0.83 -27.93 -26.41
CA GLY A 173 -1.32 -27.85 -27.78
C GLY A 173 -0.37 -28.52 -28.78
N CYS A 174 0.92 -28.21 -28.73
CA CYS A 174 1.94 -28.83 -29.57
C CYS A 174 2.03 -30.34 -29.36
N ILE A 175 1.97 -30.82 -28.11
CA ILE A 175 1.97 -32.26 -27.79
C ILE A 175 0.75 -32.95 -28.41
N VAL A 176 -0.44 -32.35 -28.29
CA VAL A 176 -1.66 -32.88 -28.90
C VAL A 176 -1.53 -32.92 -30.42
N GLY A 177 -1.03 -31.85 -31.04
CA GLY A 177 -0.79 -31.81 -32.49
C GLY A 177 0.21 -32.86 -32.96
N ALA A 178 1.29 -33.09 -32.21
CA ALA A 178 2.32 -34.07 -32.51
C ALA A 178 1.88 -35.51 -32.24
N GLY A 179 0.97 -35.73 -31.28
CA GLY A 179 0.46 -37.05 -30.90
C GLY A 179 -0.72 -37.53 -31.74
N LEU A 180 -1.55 -36.62 -32.27
CA LEU A 180 -2.68 -36.98 -33.11
C LEU A 180 -2.25 -37.49 -34.49
N ILE A 181 -1.09 -37.08 -35.01
CA ILE A 181 -0.69 -37.41 -36.39
C ILE A 181 -0.09 -38.82 -36.53
N PRO A 182 0.81 -39.29 -35.65
CA PRO A 182 1.33 -40.65 -35.71
C PRO A 182 0.29 -41.65 -35.21
N GLY A 183 -0.23 -42.48 -36.13
CA GLY A 183 -1.07 -43.64 -35.78
C GLY A 183 -2.59 -43.41 -35.84
N THR A 184 -3.07 -42.18 -36.05
CA THR A 184 -4.48 -41.93 -36.39
C THR A 184 -4.60 -41.60 -37.89
N ARG A 185 -5.66 -42.06 -38.58
CA ARG A 185 -5.91 -41.74 -40.00
C ARG A 185 -6.53 -40.33 -40.18
N ILE A 186 -6.28 -39.41 -39.26
CA ILE A 186 -6.89 -38.07 -39.24
C ILE A 186 -6.13 -37.15 -40.20
N ASN A 187 -6.85 -36.30 -40.94
CA ASN A 187 -6.24 -35.31 -41.83
C ASN A 187 -5.42 -34.29 -41.02
N VAL A 188 -4.22 -33.95 -41.51
CA VAL A 188 -3.26 -33.08 -40.80
C VAL A 188 -3.86 -31.70 -40.48
N VAL A 189 -4.64 -31.10 -41.39
CA VAL A 189 -5.33 -29.80 -41.14
C VAL A 189 -6.30 -29.93 -39.97
N THR A 190 -7.01 -31.06 -39.86
CA THR A 190 -7.91 -31.33 -38.73
C THR A 190 -7.12 -31.43 -37.42
N ALA A 191 -5.99 -32.15 -37.43
CA ALA A 191 -5.14 -32.31 -36.26
C ALA A 191 -4.52 -30.98 -35.81
N MET A 192 -4.12 -30.12 -36.75
CA MET A 192 -3.60 -28.78 -36.43
C MET A 192 -4.70 -27.85 -35.88
N LEU A 193 -5.90 -27.85 -36.46
CA LEU A 193 -7.03 -27.09 -35.90
C LEU A 193 -7.41 -27.58 -34.50
N ALA A 194 -7.46 -28.91 -34.29
CA ALA A 194 -7.73 -29.50 -32.98
C ALA A 194 -6.64 -29.15 -31.96
N SER A 195 -5.37 -29.10 -32.38
CA SER A 195 -4.23 -28.66 -31.56
C SER A 195 -4.38 -27.22 -31.11
N VAL A 196 -4.70 -26.30 -32.03
CA VAL A 196 -4.93 -24.89 -31.72
C VAL A 196 -6.13 -24.72 -30.78
N THR A 197 -7.25 -25.39 -31.09
CA THR A 197 -8.45 -25.38 -30.24
C THR A 197 -8.14 -25.90 -28.84
N THR A 198 -7.44 -27.03 -28.71
CA THR A 198 -7.08 -27.58 -27.40
C THR A 198 -6.17 -26.62 -26.61
N ALA A 199 -5.23 -25.95 -27.27
CA ALA A 199 -4.37 -24.97 -26.62
C ALA A 199 -5.17 -23.80 -26.03
N TYR A 200 -6.07 -23.19 -26.82
CA TYR A 200 -6.88 -22.06 -26.38
C TYR A 200 -7.96 -22.48 -25.37
N GLY A 201 -8.56 -23.66 -25.51
CA GLY A 201 -9.51 -24.23 -24.54
C GLY A 201 -8.89 -24.49 -23.17
N VAL A 202 -7.71 -25.12 -23.12
CA VAL A 202 -6.96 -25.32 -21.86
C VAL A 202 -6.61 -23.98 -21.23
N MET A 203 -6.15 -23.02 -22.04
CA MET A 203 -5.86 -21.68 -21.56
C MET A 203 -7.10 -21.01 -20.98
N ALA A 204 -8.26 -21.10 -21.64
CA ALA A 204 -9.51 -20.52 -21.17
C ALA A 204 -9.92 -21.09 -19.79
N VAL A 205 -9.77 -22.40 -19.58
CA VAL A 205 -10.07 -23.05 -18.29
C VAL A 205 -9.10 -22.60 -17.20
N LEU A 206 -7.80 -22.61 -17.49
CA LEU A 206 -6.78 -22.22 -16.50
C LEU A 206 -6.85 -20.73 -16.14
N TYR A 207 -7.12 -19.86 -17.10
CA TYR A 207 -7.38 -18.44 -16.86
C TYR A 207 -8.64 -18.20 -16.06
N TYR A 208 -9.71 -18.95 -16.34
CA TYR A 208 -10.92 -18.88 -15.52
C TYR A 208 -10.65 -19.27 -14.07
N ARG A 209 -9.94 -20.39 -13.85
CA ARG A 209 -9.50 -20.83 -12.53
C ARG A 209 -8.67 -19.75 -11.83
N LEU A 210 -7.72 -19.13 -12.53
CA LEU A 210 -6.92 -18.04 -11.99
C LEU A 210 -7.82 -16.85 -11.59
N MET A 211 -8.78 -16.44 -12.41
CA MET A 211 -9.71 -15.37 -12.08
C MET A 211 -10.53 -15.65 -10.80
N THR A 212 -11.05 -16.87 -10.64
CA THR A 212 -11.84 -17.27 -9.45
C THR A 212 -11.03 -17.27 -8.15
N GLN A 213 -9.70 -17.35 -8.21
CA GLN A 213 -8.84 -17.26 -7.02
C GLN A 213 -8.72 -15.82 -6.49
N TYR A 214 -8.96 -14.81 -7.35
CA TYR A 214 -8.80 -13.40 -7.00
C TYR A 214 -10.13 -12.66 -6.87
N PHE A 215 -11.15 -13.04 -7.64
CA PHE A 215 -12.47 -12.42 -7.59
C PHE A 215 -13.49 -13.41 -7.05
N SER A 216 -14.21 -13.01 -6.00
CA SER A 216 -15.27 -13.81 -5.42
C SER A 216 -16.53 -13.82 -6.28
N GLU A 217 -17.30 -14.90 -6.19
CA GLU A 217 -18.62 -15.02 -6.80
C GLU A 217 -19.63 -14.20 -5.97
N GLY A 218 -19.77 -12.91 -6.30
CA GLY A 218 -20.78 -12.07 -5.66
C GLY A 218 -22.20 -12.42 -6.11
N ASN A 219 -23.17 -12.32 -5.20
CA ASN A 219 -24.59 -12.53 -5.50
C ASN A 219 -25.21 -11.30 -6.20
N ILE A 220 -24.70 -10.97 -7.39
CA ILE A 220 -25.11 -9.83 -8.21
C ILE A 220 -25.42 -10.34 -9.61
N SER A 221 -26.43 -9.74 -10.27
CA SER A 221 -26.79 -10.08 -11.64
C SER A 221 -25.59 -9.94 -12.59
N SER A 222 -25.37 -10.94 -13.44
CA SER A 222 -24.33 -10.91 -14.48
C SER A 222 -24.48 -9.76 -15.49
N MET A 223 -25.68 -9.16 -15.57
CA MET A 223 -25.96 -8.02 -16.44
C MET A 223 -25.69 -6.66 -15.78
N CYS A 224 -25.03 -6.62 -14.62
CA CYS A 224 -24.72 -5.40 -13.87
C CYS A 224 -23.99 -4.33 -14.70
N PHE A 225 -23.13 -4.74 -15.65
CA PHE A 225 -22.35 -3.82 -16.50
C PHE A 225 -23.17 -3.14 -17.61
N VAL A 226 -24.39 -3.63 -17.93
CA VAL A 226 -25.21 -3.08 -19.02
C VAL A 226 -25.60 -1.63 -18.77
N SER A 227 -25.69 -1.20 -17.51
CA SER A 227 -25.89 0.22 -17.18
C SER A 227 -24.70 1.09 -17.59
N TRP A 228 -23.47 0.56 -17.57
CA TRP A 228 -22.27 1.27 -18.07
C TRP A 228 -22.26 1.39 -19.60
N VAL A 229 -22.81 0.42 -20.33
CA VAL A 229 -23.03 0.53 -21.79
C VAL A 229 -23.94 1.73 -22.10
N ARG A 230 -24.98 1.94 -21.28
CA ARG A 230 -25.89 3.09 -21.43
C ARG A 230 -25.24 4.41 -21.00
N LYS A 231 -24.36 4.38 -20.00
CA LYS A 231 -23.67 5.56 -19.47
C LYS A 231 -22.54 6.03 -20.38
N TYR A 232 -21.81 5.10 -21.00
CA TYR A 232 -20.63 5.36 -21.83
C TYR A 232 -20.72 4.72 -23.22
N PRO A 233 -21.75 5.03 -24.03
CA PRO A 233 -21.91 4.45 -25.38
C PRO A 233 -20.73 4.78 -26.32
N GLN A 234 -19.99 5.86 -26.05
CA GLN A 234 -18.80 6.24 -26.79
C GLN A 234 -17.71 5.17 -26.72
N LEU A 235 -17.56 4.47 -25.59
CA LEU A 235 -16.55 3.43 -25.42
C LEU A 235 -16.84 2.19 -26.29
N VAL A 236 -18.13 1.87 -26.49
CA VAL A 236 -18.54 0.76 -27.38
C VAL A 236 -18.15 1.07 -28.82
N MET A 237 -18.51 2.26 -29.30
CA MET A 237 -18.21 2.70 -30.66
C MET A 237 -16.71 2.88 -30.89
N LEU A 238 -16.00 3.41 -29.90
CA LEU A 238 -14.56 3.55 -29.95
C LEU A 238 -13.88 2.18 -30.11
N GLY A 239 -14.27 1.19 -29.31
CA GLY A 239 -13.75 -0.18 -29.42
C GLY A 239 -13.96 -0.77 -30.82
N LEU A 240 -15.16 -0.63 -31.38
CA LEU A 240 -15.46 -1.06 -32.74
C LEU A 240 -14.61 -0.31 -33.79
N PHE A 241 -14.52 1.01 -33.71
CA PHE A 241 -13.80 1.82 -34.69
C PHE A 241 -12.29 1.58 -34.64
N MET A 242 -11.71 1.40 -33.45
CA MET A 242 -10.30 1.04 -33.33
C MET A 242 -10.02 -0.33 -33.95
N SER A 243 -10.88 -1.33 -33.72
CA SER A 243 -10.75 -2.65 -34.36
C SER A 243 -10.87 -2.58 -35.88
N LEU A 244 -11.86 -1.84 -36.40
CA LEU A 244 -12.05 -1.67 -37.84
C LEU A 244 -10.92 -0.85 -38.49
N GLY A 245 -10.42 0.19 -37.84
CA GLY A 245 -9.30 0.98 -38.36
C GLY A 245 -7.99 0.18 -38.41
N LEU A 246 -7.75 -0.65 -37.39
CA LEU A 246 -6.53 -1.46 -37.28
C LEU A 246 -6.50 -2.66 -38.23
N PHE A 247 -7.63 -3.38 -38.36
CA PHE A 247 -7.68 -4.63 -39.12
C PHE A 247 -8.44 -4.51 -40.45
N GLY A 248 -9.28 -3.50 -40.62
CA GLY A 248 -10.13 -3.35 -41.80
C GLY A 248 -9.33 -3.20 -43.10
N HIS A 249 -8.14 -2.59 -43.05
CA HIS A 249 -7.28 -2.48 -44.23
C HIS A 249 -6.85 -3.85 -44.78
N LEU A 250 -6.65 -4.87 -43.92
CA LEU A 250 -6.33 -6.24 -44.35
C LEU A 250 -7.51 -6.86 -45.11
N VAL A 251 -8.70 -6.81 -44.50
CA VAL A 251 -9.93 -7.39 -45.06
C VAL A 251 -10.31 -6.71 -46.38
N ILE A 252 -10.11 -5.39 -46.48
CA ILE A 252 -10.34 -4.64 -47.71
C ILE A 252 -9.38 -5.09 -48.81
N MET A 253 -8.10 -5.34 -48.48
CA MET A 253 -7.12 -5.83 -49.46
C MET A 253 -7.43 -7.24 -49.97
N TRP A 254 -8.05 -8.11 -49.17
CA TRP A 254 -8.54 -9.42 -49.63
C TRP A 254 -9.59 -9.33 -50.73
N SER A 255 -10.32 -8.21 -50.78
CA SER A 255 -11.32 -7.92 -51.83
C SER A 255 -10.75 -7.16 -53.04
N GLY A 256 -9.47 -6.75 -53.01
CA GLY A 256 -8.78 -6.02 -54.07
C GLY A 256 -8.03 -6.92 -55.05
N GLN A 257 -7.20 -6.32 -55.91
CA GLN A 257 -6.41 -7.06 -56.91
C GLN A 257 -5.32 -7.95 -56.27
N ALA A 258 -4.86 -7.63 -55.06
CA ALA A 258 -3.91 -8.43 -54.30
C ALA A 258 -4.54 -9.70 -53.68
N GLY A 259 -5.86 -9.74 -53.60
CA GLY A 259 -6.61 -10.84 -52.99
C GLY A 259 -6.58 -12.10 -53.84
N ARG A 260 -6.29 -13.23 -53.20
CA ARG A 260 -6.37 -14.57 -53.79
C ARG A 260 -7.44 -15.36 -53.06
N ARG A 261 -8.26 -16.09 -53.84
CA ARG A 261 -9.26 -17.00 -53.30
C ARG A 261 -8.59 -18.32 -52.94
N ILE A 262 -8.63 -18.68 -51.67
CA ILE A 262 -8.05 -19.94 -51.18
C ILE A 262 -9.10 -21.03 -51.35
N GLN A 263 -10.18 -21.00 -50.57
CA GLN A 263 -11.28 -21.96 -50.69
C GLN A 263 -12.61 -21.33 -50.29
N GLY A 264 -13.64 -21.52 -51.12
CA GLY A 264 -14.98 -21.06 -50.82
C GLY A 264 -15.04 -19.55 -50.58
N LEU A 265 -15.36 -19.11 -49.34
CA LEU A 265 -15.38 -17.69 -48.93
C LEU A 265 -14.08 -17.22 -48.23
N PHE A 266 -13.06 -18.06 -48.11
CA PHE A 266 -11.76 -17.66 -47.55
C PHE A 266 -10.87 -17.03 -48.62
N TYR A 267 -10.55 -15.76 -48.42
CA TYR A 267 -9.62 -14.95 -49.22
C TYR A 267 -8.43 -14.51 -48.38
N ALA A 268 -7.26 -14.42 -48.98
CA ALA A 268 -6.05 -13.88 -48.36
C ALA A 268 -5.30 -13.00 -49.36
N ALA A 269 -4.50 -12.06 -48.89
CA ALA A 269 -3.63 -11.25 -49.74
C ALA A 269 -2.18 -11.38 -49.24
N PRO A 270 -1.47 -12.50 -49.50
CA PRO A 270 -0.14 -12.75 -48.93
C PRO A 270 0.88 -11.63 -49.17
N VAL A 271 0.82 -11.00 -50.35
CA VAL A 271 1.66 -9.86 -50.76
C VAL A 271 1.50 -8.65 -49.84
N TYR A 272 0.36 -8.53 -49.15
CA TYR A 272 0.06 -7.44 -48.23
C TYR A 272 0.07 -7.91 -46.76
N ASP A 273 -0.50 -9.08 -46.47
CA ASP A 273 -0.65 -9.63 -45.13
C ASP A 273 0.71 -9.93 -44.46
N ILE A 274 1.67 -10.50 -45.20
CA ILE A 274 3.00 -10.82 -44.66
C ILE A 274 3.77 -9.54 -44.26
N PRO A 275 3.89 -8.52 -45.16
CA PRO A 275 4.42 -7.21 -44.77
C PRO A 275 3.70 -6.57 -43.57
N ALA A 276 2.37 -6.68 -43.52
CA ALA A 276 1.59 -6.08 -42.45
C ALA A 276 1.88 -6.70 -41.08
N ILE A 277 1.97 -8.02 -40.98
CA ILE A 277 2.30 -8.72 -39.73
C ILE A 277 3.73 -8.38 -39.29
N ALA A 278 4.70 -8.38 -40.23
CA ALA A 278 6.08 -8.02 -39.93
C ALA A 278 6.19 -6.57 -39.44
N ALA A 279 5.47 -5.64 -40.07
CA ALA A 279 5.47 -4.23 -39.68
C ALA A 279 4.77 -4.00 -38.33
N PHE A 280 3.69 -4.75 -38.05
CA PHE A 280 2.95 -4.68 -36.79
C PHE A 280 3.83 -4.98 -35.56
N LEU A 281 4.82 -5.87 -35.68
CA LEU A 281 5.79 -6.16 -34.61
C LEU A 281 6.54 -4.93 -34.10
N SER A 282 6.69 -3.89 -34.93
CA SER A 282 7.39 -2.66 -34.53
C SER A 282 6.68 -1.89 -33.41
N ILE A 283 5.35 -2.05 -33.23
CA ILE A 283 4.59 -1.32 -32.20
C ILE A 283 4.81 -1.88 -30.79
N LEU A 284 5.33 -3.10 -30.68
CA LEU A 284 5.53 -3.79 -29.41
C LEU A 284 6.44 -3.00 -28.49
N ILE A 285 7.49 -2.41 -29.05
CA ILE A 285 8.45 -1.58 -28.30
C ILE A 285 7.76 -0.33 -27.75
N THR A 286 6.86 0.29 -28.51
CA THR A 286 6.08 1.43 -28.00
C THR A 286 5.10 1.03 -26.92
N THR A 287 4.45 -0.13 -27.05
CA THR A 287 3.53 -0.64 -26.02
C THR A 287 4.27 -0.81 -24.68
N ILE A 288 5.45 -1.41 -24.70
CA ILE A 288 6.29 -1.62 -23.50
C ILE A 288 6.74 -0.28 -22.91
N ASN A 289 7.25 0.63 -23.75
CA ASN A 289 7.70 1.94 -23.32
C ASN A 289 6.57 2.78 -22.73
N PHE A 290 5.39 2.76 -23.35
CA PHE A 290 4.23 3.52 -22.91
C PHE A 290 3.72 3.04 -21.55
N VAL A 291 3.51 1.73 -21.38
CA VAL A 291 3.05 1.19 -20.08
C VAL A 291 4.06 1.51 -18.98
N THR A 292 5.35 1.36 -19.26
CA THR A 292 6.41 1.69 -18.29
C THR A 292 6.42 3.17 -17.95
N SER A 293 6.36 4.04 -18.95
CA SER A 293 6.37 5.49 -18.79
C SER A 293 5.14 5.98 -18.03
N VAL A 294 3.96 5.44 -18.34
CA VAL A 294 2.72 5.77 -17.66
C VAL A 294 2.77 5.34 -16.19
N GLU A 295 3.12 4.09 -15.90
CA GLU A 295 3.10 3.56 -14.54
C GLU A 295 4.19 4.16 -13.64
N VAL A 296 5.39 4.39 -14.17
CA VAL A 296 6.56 4.81 -13.37
C VAL A 296 6.65 6.33 -13.28
N ASN A 297 6.39 7.07 -14.36
CA ASN A 297 6.66 8.50 -14.45
C ASN A 297 5.38 9.36 -14.38
N PHE A 298 4.35 9.05 -15.18
CA PHE A 298 3.16 9.89 -15.29
C PHE A 298 2.15 9.65 -14.15
N TYR A 299 1.86 8.39 -13.82
CA TYR A 299 0.84 8.01 -12.83
C TYR A 299 1.03 8.68 -11.46
N PRO A 300 2.26 8.76 -10.89
CA PRO A 300 2.47 9.46 -9.62
C PRO A 300 2.09 10.94 -9.68
N LYS A 301 2.41 11.63 -10.78
CA LYS A 301 2.08 13.05 -10.97
C LYS A 301 0.60 13.28 -11.26
N TYR A 302 -0.02 12.38 -12.01
CA TYR A 302 -1.47 12.37 -12.19
C TYR A 302 -2.20 12.21 -10.87
N ARG A 303 -1.78 11.25 -10.04
CA ARG A 303 -2.36 11.01 -8.73
C ARG A 303 -2.20 12.24 -7.84
N ALA A 304 -1.01 12.83 -7.76
CA ALA A 304 -0.78 14.06 -7.00
C ALA A 304 -1.71 15.22 -7.41
N PHE A 305 -1.97 15.41 -8.71
CA PHE A 305 -2.91 16.43 -9.18
C PHE A 305 -4.36 16.16 -8.76
N PHE A 306 -4.85 14.92 -8.89
CA PHE A 306 -6.22 14.56 -8.48
C PHE A 306 -6.37 14.51 -6.96
N ASP A 307 -5.33 14.15 -6.21
CA ASP A 307 -5.32 14.19 -4.75
C ASP A 307 -5.36 15.65 -4.26
N ALA A 308 -4.61 16.57 -4.90
CA ALA A 308 -4.70 18.00 -4.61
C ALA A 308 -6.10 18.58 -4.90
N LEU A 309 -6.79 18.08 -5.93
CA LEU A 309 -8.17 18.47 -6.25
C LEU A 309 -9.20 17.92 -5.25
N ASN A 310 -9.06 16.67 -4.83
CA ASN A 310 -10.06 15.99 -3.99
C ASN A 310 -9.90 16.31 -2.49
N ASN A 311 -8.68 16.60 -2.03
CA ASN A 311 -8.34 16.69 -0.60
C ASN A 311 -8.02 18.14 -0.15
N GLY A 312 -8.60 19.14 -0.82
CA GLY A 312 -8.57 20.53 -0.35
C GLY A 312 -7.30 21.33 -0.64
N GLY A 313 -6.56 21.03 -1.72
CA GLY A 313 -5.36 21.80 -2.09
C GLY A 313 -5.68 23.26 -2.46
N ILE A 314 -4.80 24.20 -2.11
CA ILE A 314 -4.95 25.60 -2.54
C ILE A 314 -4.78 25.71 -4.07
N LEU A 315 -5.43 26.71 -4.68
CA LEU A 315 -5.45 26.87 -6.15
C LEU A 315 -4.04 26.93 -6.76
N LYS A 316 -3.06 27.45 -6.03
CA LYS A 316 -1.65 27.49 -6.44
C LYS A 316 -1.07 26.08 -6.58
N ASP A 317 -1.27 25.22 -5.59
CA ASP A 317 -0.75 23.85 -5.55
C ASP A 317 -1.45 22.97 -6.59
N ILE A 318 -2.76 23.14 -6.77
CA ILE A 318 -3.50 22.43 -7.83
C ILE A 318 -2.96 22.83 -9.21
N ARG A 319 -2.69 24.13 -9.43
CA ARG A 319 -2.10 24.61 -10.70
C ARG A 319 -0.70 24.06 -10.89
N GLN A 320 0.14 24.09 -9.85
CA GLN A 320 1.50 23.57 -9.90
C GLN A 320 1.52 22.05 -10.16
N ALA A 321 0.76 21.26 -9.41
CA ALA A 321 0.63 19.82 -9.64
C ALA A 321 0.09 19.51 -11.04
N GLY A 322 -0.86 20.32 -11.53
CA GLY A 322 -1.37 20.23 -12.90
C GLY A 322 -0.31 20.56 -13.95
N ASP A 323 0.52 21.57 -13.73
CA ASP A 323 1.61 21.96 -14.63
C ASP A 323 2.75 20.92 -14.64
N GLU A 324 3.11 20.38 -13.49
CA GLU A 324 4.07 19.27 -13.37
C GLU A 324 3.56 18.02 -14.08
N MET A 325 2.30 17.65 -13.86
CA MET A 325 1.66 16.52 -14.53
C MET A 325 1.67 16.72 -16.06
N LYS A 326 1.30 17.90 -16.56
CA LYS A 326 1.33 18.22 -18.00
C LYS A 326 2.75 18.16 -18.57
N SER A 327 3.72 18.74 -17.86
CA SER A 327 5.13 18.76 -18.26
C SER A 327 5.68 17.33 -18.40
N VAL A 328 5.47 16.49 -17.39
CA VAL A 328 5.87 15.08 -17.42
C VAL A 328 5.13 14.34 -18.54
N LEU A 329 3.82 14.51 -18.68
CA LEU A 329 3.05 13.86 -19.74
C LEU A 329 3.59 14.19 -21.14
N PHE A 330 3.80 15.46 -21.47
CA PHE A 330 4.32 15.85 -22.79
C PHE A 330 5.74 15.37 -23.02
N ARG A 331 6.59 15.39 -21.99
CA ARG A 331 7.94 14.83 -22.07
C ARG A 331 7.92 13.33 -22.37
N GLU A 332 7.11 12.57 -21.62
CA GLU A 332 6.97 11.13 -21.78
C GLU A 332 6.35 10.74 -23.13
N LEU A 333 5.34 11.48 -23.62
CA LEU A 333 4.78 11.30 -24.97
C LEU A 333 5.81 11.61 -26.07
N THR A 334 6.62 12.67 -25.88
CA THR A 334 7.71 13.01 -26.80
C THR A 334 8.76 11.90 -26.86
N TYR A 335 9.17 11.37 -25.70
CA TYR A 335 10.09 10.24 -25.64
C TYR A 335 9.51 8.98 -26.27
N THR A 336 8.21 8.72 -26.09
CA THR A 336 7.51 7.61 -26.75
C THR A 336 7.55 7.77 -28.27
N PHE A 337 7.26 8.96 -28.79
CA PHE A 337 7.36 9.25 -30.23
C PHE A 337 8.79 9.06 -30.77
N MET A 338 9.80 9.61 -30.09
CA MET A 338 11.20 9.51 -30.52
C MET A 338 11.69 8.06 -30.52
N LYS A 339 11.35 7.29 -29.49
CA LYS A 339 11.68 5.85 -29.41
C LYS A 339 10.98 5.05 -30.50
N GLN A 340 9.71 5.35 -30.81
CA GLN A 340 8.99 4.69 -31.90
C GLN A 340 9.63 5.02 -33.25
N LEU A 341 10.00 6.27 -33.50
CA LEU A 341 10.63 6.69 -34.74
C LEU A 341 11.98 5.96 -34.95
N PHE A 342 12.82 5.91 -33.91
CA PHE A 342 14.08 5.16 -33.94
C PHE A 342 13.86 3.66 -34.15
N THR A 343 12.88 3.08 -33.45
CA THR A 343 12.49 1.68 -33.62
C THR A 343 12.04 1.39 -35.04
N THR A 344 11.23 2.27 -35.63
CA THR A 344 10.71 2.12 -36.98
C THR A 344 11.83 2.13 -38.00
N LEU A 345 12.84 3.01 -37.83
CA LEU A 345 14.04 3.04 -38.64
C LEU A 345 14.80 1.70 -38.54
N ILE A 346 15.00 1.17 -37.32
CA ILE A 346 15.63 -0.15 -37.13
C ILE A 346 14.82 -1.24 -37.84
N PHE A 347 13.49 -1.27 -37.69
CA PHE A 347 12.64 -2.26 -38.35
C PHE A 347 12.67 -2.14 -39.86
N ILE A 348 12.72 -0.93 -40.41
CA ILE A 348 12.85 -0.72 -41.87
C ILE A 348 14.19 -1.25 -42.36
N ILE A 349 15.30 -0.91 -41.70
CA ILE A 349 16.66 -1.31 -42.11
C ILE A 349 16.84 -2.83 -41.91
N ALA A 350 16.63 -3.32 -40.69
CA ALA A 350 16.83 -4.72 -40.34
C ALA A 350 15.83 -5.62 -41.08
N GLY A 351 14.55 -5.22 -41.15
CA GLY A 351 13.53 -5.96 -41.87
C GLY A 351 13.82 -6.06 -43.36
N SER A 352 14.32 -4.99 -43.99
CA SER A 352 14.72 -5.04 -45.41
C SER A 352 15.90 -5.98 -45.68
N ILE A 353 16.71 -6.30 -44.67
CA ILE A 353 17.85 -7.23 -44.77
C ILE A 353 17.45 -8.67 -44.41
N ILE A 354 16.58 -8.84 -43.41
CA ILE A 354 16.23 -10.13 -42.82
C ILE A 354 15.07 -10.79 -43.56
N LEU A 355 14.00 -10.06 -43.87
CA LEU A 355 12.78 -10.63 -44.44
C LEU A 355 13.02 -11.39 -45.77
N PRO A 356 13.84 -10.92 -46.71
CA PRO A 356 14.13 -11.66 -47.95
C PRO A 356 14.93 -12.95 -47.72
N LYS A 357 15.63 -13.08 -46.58
CA LYS A 357 16.39 -14.28 -46.21
C LYS A 357 15.53 -15.34 -45.53
N LEU A 358 14.35 -14.96 -45.04
CA LEU A 358 13.43 -15.90 -44.43
C LEU A 358 12.70 -16.71 -45.53
N PRO A 359 12.30 -17.95 -45.25
CA PRO A 359 11.54 -18.78 -46.19
C PRO A 359 10.06 -18.33 -46.30
N LEU A 360 9.84 -17.02 -46.40
CA LEU A 360 8.53 -16.36 -46.48
C LEU A 360 8.19 -15.88 -47.89
N GLY A 361 9.14 -15.93 -48.83
CA GLY A 361 8.93 -15.54 -50.23
C GLY A 361 8.78 -14.03 -50.43
N VAL A 362 9.45 -13.21 -49.61
CA VAL A 362 9.35 -11.74 -49.67
C VAL A 362 10.13 -11.19 -50.87
N ASP A 363 9.41 -10.55 -51.79
CA ASP A 363 9.96 -9.86 -52.96
C ASP A 363 10.12 -8.34 -52.75
N ASP A 364 10.65 -7.64 -53.76
CA ASP A 364 10.93 -6.20 -53.69
C ASP A 364 9.64 -5.36 -53.53
N ASP A 365 8.52 -5.81 -54.09
CA ASP A 365 7.22 -5.13 -53.96
C ASP A 365 6.69 -5.25 -52.52
N MET A 366 6.77 -6.45 -51.93
CA MET A 366 6.43 -6.69 -50.53
C MET A 366 7.31 -5.86 -49.58
N LEU A 367 8.60 -5.66 -49.89
CA LEU A 367 9.48 -4.77 -49.13
C LEU A 367 9.04 -3.30 -49.21
N GLY A 368 8.55 -2.85 -50.38
CA GLY A 368 7.97 -1.52 -50.55
C GLY A 368 6.78 -1.30 -49.61
N ILE A 369 5.83 -2.25 -49.62
CA ILE A 369 4.65 -2.25 -48.77
C ILE A 369 5.05 -2.29 -47.29
N TYR A 370 5.99 -3.15 -46.92
CA TYR A 370 6.50 -3.28 -45.55
C TYR A 370 7.00 -1.96 -44.98
N ARG A 371 7.76 -1.18 -45.77
CA ARG A 371 8.30 0.13 -45.34
C ARG A 371 7.18 1.14 -45.08
N VAL A 372 6.17 1.20 -45.95
CA VAL A 372 5.00 2.08 -45.79
C VAL A 372 4.19 1.68 -44.55
N LEU A 373 3.97 0.38 -44.36
CA LEU A 373 3.23 -0.13 -43.21
C LEU A 373 3.99 0.05 -41.89
N CYS A 374 5.32 -0.07 -41.87
CA CYS A 374 6.14 0.28 -40.70
C CYS A 374 5.87 1.71 -40.24
N MET A 375 5.84 2.66 -41.18
CA MET A 375 5.47 4.05 -40.87
C MET A 375 4.02 4.17 -40.41
N GLY A 376 3.08 3.47 -41.05
CA GLY A 376 1.67 3.49 -40.66
C GLY A 376 1.44 2.97 -39.24
N TYR A 377 2.05 1.84 -38.90
CA TYR A 377 1.97 1.26 -37.55
C TYR A 377 2.68 2.10 -36.50
N ALA A 378 3.76 2.80 -36.86
CA ALA A 378 4.43 3.74 -35.97
C ALA A 378 3.50 4.88 -35.52
N PHE A 379 2.82 5.53 -36.47
CA PHE A 379 1.85 6.59 -36.15
C PHE A 379 0.61 6.04 -35.44
N TYR A 380 0.15 4.84 -35.79
CA TYR A 380 -0.92 4.16 -35.07
C TYR A 380 -0.54 3.96 -33.59
N ALA A 381 0.67 3.44 -33.32
CA ALA A 381 1.13 3.17 -31.96
C ALA A 381 1.15 4.46 -31.11
N VAL A 382 1.70 5.55 -31.67
CA VAL A 382 1.75 6.86 -31.01
C VAL A 382 0.34 7.42 -30.79
N GLY A 383 -0.52 7.40 -31.82
CA GLY A 383 -1.90 7.86 -31.71
C GLY A 383 -2.69 7.07 -30.67
N ASN A 384 -2.48 5.76 -30.61
CA ASN A 384 -3.12 4.88 -29.64
C ASN A 384 -2.67 5.20 -28.21
N CYS A 385 -1.38 5.47 -27.97
CA CYS A 385 -0.89 5.95 -26.68
C CYS A 385 -1.56 7.27 -26.25
N ILE A 386 -1.69 8.23 -27.17
CA ILE A 386 -2.32 9.53 -26.87
C ILE A 386 -3.81 9.34 -26.56
N MET A 387 -4.53 8.56 -27.38
CA MET A 387 -5.94 8.23 -27.15
C MET A 387 -6.15 7.50 -25.81
N LEU A 388 -5.24 6.60 -25.42
CA LEU A 388 -5.31 5.95 -24.11
C LEU A 388 -5.17 6.96 -22.96
N ILE A 389 -4.38 8.03 -23.13
CA ILE A 389 -4.32 9.14 -22.16
C ILE A 389 -5.62 9.97 -22.17
N GLU A 390 -6.27 10.19 -23.31
CA GLU A 390 -7.60 10.82 -23.36
C GLU A 390 -8.61 10.02 -22.53
N LEU A 391 -8.64 8.69 -22.71
CA LEU A 391 -9.46 7.78 -21.89
C LEU A 391 -9.06 7.80 -20.42
N TYR A 392 -7.78 8.00 -20.12
CA TYR A 392 -7.26 8.12 -18.77
C TYR A 392 -7.85 9.35 -18.04
N PHE A 393 -8.00 10.48 -18.75
CA PHE A 393 -8.71 11.68 -18.28
C PHE A 393 -10.24 11.59 -18.41
N ALA A 394 -10.78 10.44 -18.81
CA ALA A 394 -12.20 10.21 -19.09
C ALA A 394 -12.79 11.08 -20.23
N ASP A 395 -11.96 11.54 -21.17
CA ASP A 395 -12.43 12.21 -22.40
C ASP A 395 -12.86 11.19 -23.46
N ASN A 396 -13.98 10.52 -23.20
CA ASN A 396 -14.52 9.49 -24.08
C ASN A 396 -14.98 10.05 -25.43
N THR A 397 -15.33 11.34 -25.50
CA THR A 397 -15.80 11.97 -26.74
C THR A 397 -14.63 12.31 -27.65
N GLY A 398 -13.56 12.88 -27.09
CA GLY A 398 -12.31 13.13 -27.80
C GLY A 398 -11.74 11.84 -28.40
N ALA A 399 -11.65 10.79 -27.59
CA ALA A 399 -11.17 9.49 -28.03
C ALA A 399 -12.02 8.90 -29.17
N LEU A 400 -13.35 9.00 -29.10
CA LEU A 400 -14.26 8.55 -30.16
C LEU A 400 -14.03 9.29 -31.49
N ILE A 401 -13.81 10.61 -31.45
CA ILE A 401 -13.52 11.40 -32.65
C ILE A 401 -12.22 10.92 -33.29
N SER A 402 -11.15 10.77 -32.50
CA SER A 402 -9.86 10.24 -32.95
C SER A 402 -10.01 8.86 -33.59
N GLY A 403 -10.71 7.93 -32.94
CA GLY A 403 -10.97 6.58 -33.47
C GLY A 403 -11.84 6.58 -34.73
N THR A 404 -12.81 7.48 -34.83
CA THR A 404 -13.65 7.62 -36.04
C THR A 404 -12.83 8.08 -37.24
N VAL A 405 -11.97 9.09 -37.05
CA VAL A 405 -11.06 9.57 -38.09
C VAL A 405 -10.11 8.46 -38.54
N PHE A 406 -9.54 7.72 -37.58
CA PHE A 406 -8.67 6.58 -37.88
C PHE A 406 -9.38 5.55 -38.76
N MET A 407 -10.53 5.06 -38.30
CA MET A 407 -11.32 4.05 -38.99
C MET A 407 -11.73 4.51 -40.39
N ALA A 408 -12.31 5.71 -40.50
CA ALA A 408 -12.85 6.21 -41.75
C ALA A 408 -11.75 6.41 -42.80
N VAL A 409 -10.64 7.06 -42.44
CA VAL A 409 -9.55 7.35 -43.40
C VAL A 409 -8.78 6.08 -43.74
N SER A 410 -8.47 5.23 -42.76
CA SER A 410 -7.77 3.96 -42.99
C SER A 410 -8.56 3.07 -43.95
N CYS A 411 -9.85 2.87 -43.69
CA CYS A 411 -10.70 2.02 -44.50
C CYS A 411 -11.01 2.63 -45.87
N ALA A 412 -11.43 3.90 -45.92
CA ALA A 412 -11.77 4.55 -47.19
C ALA A 412 -10.53 4.74 -48.09
N GLY A 413 -9.40 5.11 -47.50
CA GLY A 413 -8.12 5.22 -48.21
C GLY A 413 -7.68 3.87 -48.77
N THR A 414 -7.72 2.81 -47.97
CA THR A 414 -7.35 1.47 -48.45
C THR A 414 -8.31 0.99 -49.53
N PHE A 415 -9.62 1.22 -49.38
CA PHE A 415 -10.62 0.90 -50.39
C PHE A 415 -10.38 1.62 -51.72
N PHE A 416 -9.92 2.87 -51.68
CA PHE A 416 -9.57 3.64 -52.86
C PHE A 416 -8.30 3.10 -53.54
N PHE A 417 -7.26 2.77 -52.77
CA PHE A 417 -5.97 2.31 -53.31
C PHE A 417 -5.93 0.82 -53.68
N ARG A 418 -6.87 -0.03 -53.22
CA ARG A 418 -6.84 -1.50 -53.40
C ARG A 418 -6.81 -1.98 -54.86
N ASN A 419 -7.23 -1.14 -55.80
CA ASN A 419 -7.29 -1.44 -57.24
C ASN A 419 -6.26 -0.65 -58.05
N MET A 420 -5.39 0.12 -57.39
CA MET A 420 -4.28 0.82 -58.01
C MET A 420 -3.03 -0.06 -58.09
N ASP A 421 -1.97 0.48 -58.70
CA ASP A 421 -0.64 -0.12 -58.75
C ASP A 421 -0.13 -0.48 -57.33
N ILE A 422 0.57 -1.60 -57.20
CA ILE A 422 1.08 -2.19 -55.96
C ILE A 422 1.88 -1.19 -55.10
N LYS A 423 2.54 -0.21 -55.73
CA LYS A 423 3.29 0.85 -55.04
C LYS A 423 2.44 1.75 -54.14
N TYR A 424 1.11 1.78 -54.33
CA TYR A 424 0.19 2.57 -53.52
C TYR A 424 -0.40 1.81 -52.33
N TYR A 425 -0.12 0.51 -52.20
CA TYR A 425 -0.64 -0.30 -51.11
C TYR A 425 -0.04 0.15 -49.76
N GLY A 426 -0.89 0.18 -48.73
CA GLY A 426 -0.53 0.63 -47.38
C GLY A 426 -0.62 2.14 -47.15
N ILE A 427 -0.72 2.97 -48.22
CA ILE A 427 -0.84 4.43 -48.09
C ILE A 427 -2.13 4.83 -47.36
N GLY A 428 -3.24 4.13 -47.62
CA GLY A 428 -4.52 4.38 -46.94
C GLY A 428 -4.41 4.22 -45.43
N PHE A 429 -3.81 3.11 -44.97
CA PHE A 429 -3.54 2.87 -43.56
C PHE A 429 -2.58 3.90 -42.97
N TRP A 430 -1.47 4.21 -43.66
CA TRP A 430 -0.51 5.22 -43.23
C TRP A 430 -1.15 6.60 -43.04
N ALA A 431 -1.92 7.08 -44.02
CA ALA A 431 -2.64 8.36 -43.94
C ALA A 431 -3.65 8.36 -42.80
N GLY A 432 -4.40 7.27 -42.61
CA GLY A 432 -5.32 7.10 -41.49
C GLY A 432 -4.65 7.20 -40.14
N SER A 433 -3.51 6.52 -39.97
CA SER A 433 -2.72 6.54 -38.73
C SER A 433 -2.08 7.91 -38.43
N VAL A 434 -1.60 8.62 -39.45
CA VAL A 434 -1.07 9.99 -39.29
C VAL A 434 -2.19 10.92 -38.81
N LEU A 435 -3.33 10.92 -39.50
CA LEU A 435 -4.47 11.78 -39.12
C LEU A 435 -5.02 11.40 -37.74
N PHE A 436 -5.04 10.11 -37.39
CA PHE A 436 -5.39 9.63 -36.05
C PHE A 436 -4.48 10.25 -34.97
N SER A 437 -3.16 10.11 -35.14
CA SER A 437 -2.19 10.62 -34.16
C SER A 437 -2.23 12.14 -34.01
N LEU A 438 -2.42 12.89 -35.11
CA LEU A 438 -2.54 14.34 -35.08
C LEU A 438 -3.85 14.78 -34.41
N THR A 439 -4.95 14.12 -34.73
CA THR A 439 -6.27 14.44 -34.15
C THR A 439 -6.26 14.19 -32.65
N ALA A 440 -5.77 13.03 -32.20
CA ALA A 440 -5.63 12.72 -30.79
C ALA A 440 -4.71 13.72 -30.07
N PHE A 441 -3.58 14.11 -30.68
CA PHE A 441 -2.69 15.10 -30.08
C PHE A 441 -3.34 16.47 -29.91
N ILE A 442 -4.09 16.94 -30.93
CA ILE A 442 -4.79 18.23 -30.90
C ILE A 442 -5.89 18.22 -29.82
N ILE A 443 -6.66 17.13 -29.74
CA ILE A 443 -7.73 16.96 -28.75
C ILE A 443 -7.13 16.94 -27.34
N LEU A 444 -6.15 16.07 -27.07
CA LEU A 444 -5.48 16.00 -25.77
C LEU A 444 -4.88 17.35 -25.37
N ARG A 445 -4.19 18.04 -26.28
CA ARG A 445 -3.62 19.37 -25.99
C ARG A 445 -4.69 20.39 -25.64
N THR A 446 -5.81 20.36 -26.34
CA THR A 446 -6.95 21.25 -26.07
C THR A 446 -7.59 20.91 -24.72
N TYR A 447 -7.73 19.62 -24.40
CA TYR A 447 -8.23 19.14 -23.12
C TYR A 447 -7.34 19.62 -21.97
N LEU A 448 -6.02 19.45 -22.09
CA LEU A 448 -5.04 19.84 -21.06
C LEU A 448 -4.87 21.35 -20.91
N LYS A 449 -5.08 22.13 -21.98
CA LYS A 449 -5.07 23.60 -21.90
C LYS A 449 -6.16 24.10 -20.95
N ASN A 450 -7.31 23.44 -20.95
CA ASN A 450 -8.46 23.76 -20.09
C ASN A 450 -8.65 22.70 -18.99
N LEU A 451 -7.56 22.09 -18.51
CA LEU A 451 -7.58 20.95 -17.59
C LEU A 451 -8.53 21.16 -16.40
N MET A 452 -8.41 22.29 -15.70
CA MET A 452 -9.25 22.61 -14.52
C MET A 452 -10.75 22.67 -14.87
N TYR A 453 -11.08 23.34 -15.97
CA TYR A 453 -12.46 23.45 -16.44
C TYR A 453 -13.02 22.08 -16.83
N ASN A 454 -12.23 21.28 -17.55
CA ASN A 454 -12.66 19.96 -17.99
C ASN A 454 -12.83 18.99 -16.81
N VAL A 455 -11.98 19.06 -15.79
CA VAL A 455 -12.08 18.16 -14.63
C VAL A 455 -13.24 18.56 -13.71
N LEU A 456 -13.41 19.86 -13.43
CA LEU A 456 -14.38 20.35 -12.44
C LEU A 456 -15.74 20.74 -13.03
N CYS A 457 -15.76 21.40 -14.19
CA CYS A 457 -16.95 22.07 -14.71
C CYS A 457 -17.65 21.30 -15.85
N SER A 458 -16.96 20.37 -16.52
CA SER A 458 -17.54 19.66 -17.68
C SER A 458 -18.45 18.50 -17.31
N LYS A 459 -18.48 18.08 -16.04
CA LYS A 459 -19.33 16.99 -15.57
C LYS A 459 -20.72 17.51 -15.20
N PRO A 460 -21.81 16.85 -15.67
CA PRO A 460 -23.16 17.30 -15.37
C PRO A 460 -23.47 17.17 -13.88
N LEU A 461 -23.90 18.27 -13.25
CA LEU A 461 -24.34 18.33 -11.84
C LEU A 461 -25.55 17.43 -11.55
N TYR A 462 -26.35 17.12 -12.58
CA TYR A 462 -27.47 16.18 -12.52
C TYR A 462 -27.39 15.19 -13.70
N GLU A 463 -27.37 13.90 -13.39
CA GLU A 463 -27.38 12.83 -14.37
C GLU A 463 -28.80 12.72 -14.99
N LYS A 464 -29.08 13.50 -16.04
CA LYS A 464 -30.33 13.33 -16.80
C LYS A 464 -30.33 11.92 -17.40
N ARG A 465 -31.28 11.08 -16.97
CA ARG A 465 -31.55 9.76 -17.53
C ARG A 465 -31.98 9.92 -18.99
N LYS A 466 -31.03 9.99 -19.92
CA LYS A 466 -31.30 9.98 -21.37
C LYS A 466 -31.76 8.58 -21.77
N LEU A 467 -33.04 8.30 -21.57
CA LEU A 467 -33.73 7.23 -22.26
C LEU A 467 -33.84 7.67 -23.73
N GLY A 468 -33.33 6.88 -24.69
CA GLY A 468 -33.92 6.96 -26.04
C GLY A 468 -33.05 6.75 -27.28
N ILE A 469 -31.70 6.76 -27.25
CA ILE A 469 -30.92 6.57 -28.50
C ILE A 469 -29.81 5.52 -28.37
N ALA A 470 -29.07 5.50 -27.24
CA ALA A 470 -28.02 4.50 -27.01
C ALA A 470 -28.57 3.06 -26.88
N ALA A 471 -29.76 2.89 -26.31
CA ALA A 471 -30.44 1.59 -26.27
C ALA A 471 -30.93 1.15 -27.65
N LEU A 472 -31.32 2.08 -28.53
CA LEU A 472 -31.71 1.77 -29.89
C LEU A 472 -30.48 1.45 -30.76
N ILE A 473 -29.34 2.11 -30.57
CA ILE A 473 -28.10 1.84 -31.33
C ILE A 473 -27.37 0.58 -30.84
N ALA A 474 -27.32 0.33 -29.53
CA ALA A 474 -26.82 -0.94 -28.98
C ALA A 474 -27.76 -2.11 -29.34
N ALA A 475 -29.08 -1.87 -29.36
CA ALA A 475 -30.02 -2.84 -29.88
C ALA A 475 -29.87 -3.01 -31.40
N ILE A 476 -29.72 -1.95 -32.21
CA ILE A 476 -29.53 -2.02 -33.69
C ILE A 476 -28.21 -2.69 -34.07
N ALA A 477 -27.13 -2.50 -33.31
CA ALA A 477 -25.88 -3.24 -33.48
C ALA A 477 -26.00 -4.72 -33.09
N CYS A 478 -26.91 -5.05 -32.16
CA CYS A 478 -27.31 -6.43 -31.87
C CYS A 478 -28.45 -6.95 -32.79
N ILE A 479 -29.16 -6.09 -33.53
CA ILE A 479 -30.36 -6.36 -34.34
C ILE A 479 -30.07 -6.27 -35.85
N SER A 480 -28.81 -6.09 -36.26
CA SER A 480 -28.40 -6.45 -37.64
C SER A 480 -28.51 -7.96 -37.91
N VAL A 481 -28.88 -8.76 -36.89
CA VAL A 481 -29.28 -10.17 -37.01
C VAL A 481 -30.71 -10.34 -36.49
N SER A 482 -31.70 -9.96 -37.29
CA SER A 482 -33.05 -10.52 -37.16
C SER A 482 -33.77 -10.55 -38.50
N VAL A 483 -33.33 -11.46 -39.38
CA VAL A 483 -34.21 -12.07 -40.38
C VAL A 483 -34.04 -13.58 -40.30
N SER A 484 -35.01 -14.20 -39.63
CA SER A 484 -35.56 -15.56 -39.84
C SER A 484 -35.66 -16.35 -38.54
N ALA A 485 -36.76 -16.16 -37.82
CA ALA A 485 -37.82 -17.16 -37.69
C ALA A 485 -38.74 -16.79 -36.52
N CYS A 486 -39.89 -16.20 -36.85
CA CYS A 486 -41.09 -16.26 -36.02
C CYS A 486 -41.70 -17.68 -36.09
N SER A 487 -42.50 -18.02 -35.07
CA SER A 487 -43.31 -19.24 -34.83
C SER A 487 -42.63 -20.27 -33.92
N ALA A 488 -43.23 -20.82 -32.86
CA ALA A 488 -44.55 -20.76 -32.22
C ALA A 488 -44.28 -20.78 -30.68
N ASN A 489 -45.18 -20.55 -29.72
CA ASN A 489 -46.62 -20.71 -29.63
C ASN A 489 -47.13 -19.97 -28.36
N LYS A 490 -48.41 -19.60 -28.35
CA LYS A 490 -49.12 -18.94 -27.25
C LYS A 490 -49.50 -19.91 -26.12
N GLY A 491 -49.61 -19.40 -24.89
CA GLY A 491 -50.20 -20.11 -23.75
C GLY A 491 -50.58 -19.21 -22.55
N ILE A 492 -51.71 -18.51 -22.69
CA ILE A 492 -52.77 -18.21 -21.70
C ILE A 492 -52.44 -17.46 -20.37
N ALA A 493 -53.03 -16.25 -20.35
CA ALA A 493 -53.59 -15.39 -19.30
C ALA A 493 -54.05 -15.89 -17.91
N GLN A 494 -54.01 -14.92 -16.98
CA GLN A 494 -55.00 -14.50 -15.96
C GLN A 494 -54.86 -14.95 -14.48
N GLY A 495 -54.88 -13.94 -13.61
CA GLY A 495 -55.09 -14.03 -12.16
C GLY A 495 -54.73 -12.71 -11.47
N GLU A 496 -55.72 -11.83 -11.28
CA GLU A 496 -55.62 -10.52 -10.65
C GLU A 496 -56.11 -10.59 -9.18
N GLN A 497 -55.62 -9.66 -8.34
CA GLN A 497 -56.14 -9.14 -7.05
C GLN A 497 -55.55 -9.58 -5.70
N THR A 498 -54.72 -8.67 -5.16
CA THR A 498 -54.76 -7.98 -3.84
C THR A 498 -54.90 -8.79 -2.54
N GLN A 499 -53.86 -8.80 -1.68
CA GLN A 499 -53.77 -7.95 -0.46
C GLN A 499 -52.50 -8.24 0.37
N SER A 500 -52.08 -7.21 1.09
CA SER A 500 -50.93 -7.09 1.98
C SER A 500 -50.95 -8.05 3.19
N ALA A 501 -49.77 -8.57 3.55
CA ALA A 501 -49.32 -8.66 4.93
C ALA A 501 -47.78 -8.71 4.94
N ALA A 502 -47.18 -7.75 5.64
CA ALA A 502 -45.76 -7.57 5.80
C ALA A 502 -45.16 -8.65 6.71
N ALA A 503 -43.93 -9.07 6.39
CA ALA A 503 -42.98 -9.68 7.32
C ALA A 503 -41.65 -8.93 7.14
N ASP A 504 -41.44 -8.00 8.08
CA ASP A 504 -40.17 -7.45 8.56
C ASP A 504 -38.95 -7.51 7.64
N VAL A 505 -38.80 -6.48 6.82
CA VAL A 505 -37.47 -5.97 6.47
C VAL A 505 -37.09 -5.09 7.65
N GLY A 506 -36.29 -5.65 8.56
CA GLY A 506 -35.67 -4.92 9.65
C GLY A 506 -35.01 -3.67 9.09
N VAL A 507 -35.57 -2.53 9.45
CA VAL A 507 -35.02 -1.20 9.26
C VAL A 507 -33.66 -1.18 9.96
N PRO A 508 -32.51 -1.00 9.28
CA PRO A 508 -31.39 -0.36 9.93
C PRO A 508 -31.86 1.07 10.18
N GLY A 509 -32.00 1.42 11.46
CA GLY A 509 -32.48 2.72 11.92
C GLY A 509 -31.78 3.88 11.25
N ASP A 510 -32.47 5.03 11.26
CA ASP A 510 -31.97 6.35 10.87
C ASP A 510 -30.45 6.49 10.99
N ILE A 511 -29.75 6.39 9.87
CA ILE A 511 -28.47 7.08 9.73
C ILE A 511 -28.84 8.43 9.14
N GLN A 512 -29.02 9.40 10.05
CA GLN A 512 -28.84 10.81 9.71
C GLN A 512 -27.66 10.93 8.76
N LYS A 513 -27.89 11.45 7.56
CA LYS A 513 -26.81 12.02 6.75
C LYS A 513 -26.30 13.26 7.49
N ASN A 514 -25.44 13.04 8.48
CA ASN A 514 -24.52 14.09 8.89
C ASN A 514 -23.60 14.34 7.71
N THR A 515 -23.72 15.56 7.21
CA THR A 515 -22.92 16.11 6.14
C THR A 515 -21.63 16.63 6.78
N GLU A 516 -20.82 15.70 7.27
CA GLU A 516 -19.44 15.90 7.70
C GLU A 516 -18.70 14.59 7.38
N VAL A 517 -17.67 14.64 6.53
CA VAL A 517 -16.68 13.55 6.52
C VAL A 517 -16.01 13.62 7.87
N SER A 518 -16.47 12.79 8.81
CA SER A 518 -15.97 12.78 10.18
C SER A 518 -14.47 12.50 10.15
N LYS A 519 -13.63 13.50 10.48
CA LYS A 519 -12.19 13.35 10.76
C LYS A 519 -11.93 12.36 11.91
N ARG A 520 -12.96 11.99 12.67
CA ARG A 520 -12.85 11.16 13.87
C ARG A 520 -12.33 9.75 13.55
N ILE A 521 -11.20 9.38 14.17
CA ILE A 521 -10.71 8.01 14.16
C ILE A 521 -11.59 7.13 15.05
N LYS A 522 -11.89 5.91 14.60
CA LYS A 522 -12.72 4.98 15.37
C LYS A 522 -12.16 3.57 15.30
N ASP A 523 -11.92 3.00 16.48
CA ASP A 523 -11.53 1.60 16.58
C ASP A 523 -12.72 0.64 16.36
N LYS A 524 -12.40 -0.61 16.04
CA LYS A 524 -13.39 -1.66 15.85
C LYS A 524 -13.62 -2.41 17.16
N ALA A 525 -14.72 -2.09 17.83
CA ALA A 525 -15.17 -2.77 19.06
C ALA A 525 -15.18 -4.30 18.95
N VAL A 526 -15.56 -4.85 17.79
CA VAL A 526 -15.58 -6.31 17.51
C VAL A 526 -14.24 -7.01 17.73
N LEU A 527 -13.12 -6.28 17.73
CA LEU A 527 -11.80 -6.84 18.04
C LEU A 527 -11.64 -7.24 19.51
N TYR A 528 -12.44 -6.64 20.40
CA TYR A 528 -12.36 -6.84 21.85
C TYR A 528 -13.61 -7.55 22.43
N GLU A 529 -14.74 -7.54 21.72
CA GLU A 529 -16.04 -8.08 22.19
C GLU A 529 -16.00 -9.54 22.67
N ASN A 530 -15.09 -10.36 22.12
CA ASN A 530 -14.94 -11.78 22.47
C ASN A 530 -13.62 -12.08 23.21
N GLN A 531 -12.90 -11.07 23.67
CA GLN A 531 -11.67 -11.28 24.44
C GLN A 531 -11.98 -11.44 25.93
N ASP A 532 -11.61 -12.60 26.48
CA ASP A 532 -11.49 -12.76 27.92
C ASP A 532 -10.14 -12.18 28.37
N ASN A 533 -10.18 -10.98 28.94
CA ASN A 533 -9.01 -10.25 29.40
C ASN A 533 -8.25 -10.95 30.56
N THR A 534 -8.86 -11.96 31.19
CA THR A 534 -8.25 -12.76 32.26
C THR A 534 -7.79 -14.14 31.81
N SER A 535 -8.05 -14.50 30.55
CA SER A 535 -7.59 -15.77 29.99
C SER A 535 -6.06 -15.80 29.85
N VAL A 536 -5.49 -17.00 29.98
CA VAL A 536 -4.08 -17.28 29.67
C VAL A 536 -4.03 -18.31 28.56
N VAL A 537 -3.31 -18.00 27.49
CA VAL A 537 -3.08 -18.93 26.37
C VAL A 537 -1.74 -19.61 26.58
N THR A 538 -1.66 -20.93 26.42
CA THR A 538 -0.39 -21.65 26.53
C THR A 538 0.26 -21.78 25.15
N MET A 539 1.54 -21.46 25.05
CA MET A 539 2.34 -21.56 23.83
C MET A 539 3.52 -22.49 24.04
N TYR A 540 3.66 -23.48 23.15
CA TYR A 540 4.78 -24.40 23.08
C TYR A 540 5.68 -24.02 21.92
N LEU A 541 6.91 -23.61 22.21
CA LEU A 541 7.89 -23.19 21.22
C LEU A 541 9.06 -24.17 21.18
N THR A 542 9.17 -24.95 20.11
CA THR A 542 10.37 -25.77 19.86
C THR A 542 11.33 -24.99 18.99
N VAL A 543 12.57 -24.76 19.45
CA VAL A 543 13.59 -24.01 18.70
C VAL A 543 14.67 -24.93 18.16
N THR A 544 15.07 -24.70 16.91
CA THR A 544 16.08 -25.51 16.19
C THR A 544 17.02 -24.58 15.43
N THR A 545 18.25 -25.02 15.18
CA THR A 545 19.15 -24.30 14.27
C THR A 545 18.61 -24.36 12.84
N GLY A 546 18.80 -23.28 12.11
CA GLY A 546 18.38 -23.11 10.73
C GLY A 546 19.57 -22.91 9.80
N ASN A 547 19.51 -21.87 8.98
CA ASN A 547 20.53 -21.58 7.99
C ASN A 547 20.91 -20.10 7.98
N LYS A 548 22.10 -19.83 7.43
CA LYS A 548 22.69 -18.50 7.32
C LYS A 548 21.92 -17.54 6.43
N SER A 549 21.22 -18.03 5.39
CA SER A 549 20.43 -17.15 4.52
C SER A 549 19.22 -16.54 5.22
N ASP A 550 18.66 -17.24 6.22
CA ASP A 550 17.54 -16.78 7.03
C ASP A 550 18.03 -16.14 8.36
N ASN A 551 19.34 -16.03 8.59
CA ASN A 551 19.96 -15.62 9.87
C ASN A 551 19.50 -16.47 11.07
N THR A 552 19.21 -17.76 10.84
CA THR A 552 18.63 -18.70 11.83
C THR A 552 19.60 -19.77 12.33
N GLU A 553 20.87 -19.69 11.97
CA GLU A 553 21.92 -20.68 12.31
C GLU A 553 22.39 -20.64 13.77
N HIS A 554 21.86 -19.72 14.58
CA HIS A 554 22.32 -19.46 15.95
C HIS A 554 21.70 -20.44 16.95
N THR A 555 22.29 -20.54 18.12
CA THR A 555 21.74 -21.34 19.22
C THR A 555 20.82 -20.54 20.12
N TRP A 556 19.94 -21.22 20.86
CA TRP A 556 19.05 -20.57 21.81
C TRP A 556 19.82 -19.88 22.94
N THR A 557 20.92 -20.49 23.38
CA THR A 557 21.89 -19.87 24.31
C THR A 557 22.42 -18.54 23.76
N GLN A 558 22.81 -18.50 22.48
CA GLN A 558 23.31 -17.27 21.85
C GLN A 558 22.22 -16.19 21.79
N ILE A 559 20.99 -16.53 21.41
CA ILE A 559 19.86 -15.58 21.39
C ILE A 559 19.65 -14.93 22.77
N ASN A 560 19.79 -15.71 23.85
CA ASN A 560 19.55 -15.21 25.20
C ASN A 560 20.76 -14.55 25.85
N SER A 561 21.95 -14.61 25.24
CA SER A 561 23.19 -14.04 25.80
C SER A 561 23.40 -12.59 25.42
N TYR A 562 22.94 -12.17 24.23
CA TYR A 562 23.22 -10.84 23.69
C TYR A 562 22.01 -9.90 23.85
N SER A 563 22.31 -8.62 23.99
CA SER A 563 21.37 -7.49 23.94
C SER A 563 21.44 -6.80 22.57
N VAL A 564 20.52 -5.86 22.30
CA VAL A 564 20.58 -5.06 21.06
C VAL A 564 21.90 -4.31 20.92
N TYR A 565 22.44 -3.81 22.03
CA TYR A 565 23.67 -3.03 22.05
C TYR A 565 24.89 -3.88 21.70
N ASP A 566 24.90 -5.15 22.14
CA ASP A 566 25.96 -6.08 21.77
C ASP A 566 25.93 -6.33 20.26
N TYR A 567 24.75 -6.46 19.65
CA TYR A 567 24.63 -6.63 18.19
C TYR A 567 25.08 -5.39 17.42
N GLU A 568 24.78 -4.19 17.92
CA GLU A 568 25.25 -2.93 17.36
C GLU A 568 26.78 -2.82 17.43
N GLU A 569 27.39 -3.13 18.58
CA GLU A 569 28.85 -3.14 18.74
C GLU A 569 29.53 -4.19 17.86
N MET A 570 28.92 -5.37 17.72
CA MET A 570 29.40 -6.42 16.82
C MET A 570 29.19 -6.10 15.32
N GLY A 571 28.33 -5.13 14.99
CA GLY A 571 27.97 -4.80 13.61
C GLY A 571 27.23 -5.95 12.89
N VAL A 572 26.40 -6.70 13.61
CA VAL A 572 25.63 -7.84 13.07
C VAL A 572 24.13 -7.68 13.31
N GLU A 573 23.31 -8.31 12.46
CA GLU A 573 21.88 -8.39 12.71
C GLU A 573 21.57 -9.20 13.98
N ARG A 574 20.47 -8.88 14.66
CA ARG A 574 19.99 -9.66 15.82
C ARG A 574 19.86 -11.13 15.43
N TYR A 575 20.49 -12.00 16.19
CA TYR A 575 20.45 -13.44 15.92
C TYR A 575 19.02 -13.97 15.97
N ALA A 576 18.72 -14.91 15.06
CA ALA A 576 17.46 -15.63 15.03
C ALA A 576 17.67 -17.14 15.11
N VAL A 577 16.59 -17.86 15.42
CA VAL A 577 16.48 -19.33 15.33
C VAL A 577 15.21 -19.71 14.58
N ASN A 578 15.17 -20.93 14.06
CA ASN A 578 13.91 -21.54 13.63
C ASN A 578 13.06 -21.87 14.85
N GLY A 579 11.76 -21.59 14.77
CA GLY A 579 10.77 -21.95 15.78
C GLY A 579 9.63 -22.75 15.18
N LEU A 580 9.20 -23.80 15.88
CA LEU A 580 7.88 -24.40 15.74
C LEU A 580 7.04 -23.90 16.92
N LEU A 581 6.17 -22.92 16.65
CA LEU A 581 5.20 -22.40 17.60
C LEU A 581 3.91 -23.21 17.49
N GLN A 582 3.47 -23.79 18.60
CA GLN A 582 2.22 -24.53 18.74
C GLN A 582 1.40 -23.91 19.87
N VAL A 583 0.16 -23.56 19.58
CA VAL A 583 -0.75 -22.91 20.54
C VAL A 583 -1.69 -23.97 21.13
N GLY A 584 -1.99 -23.85 22.42
CA GLY A 584 -2.91 -24.75 23.12
C GLY A 584 -3.20 -24.31 24.55
N ASP A 585 -3.32 -25.30 25.43
CA ASP A 585 -3.56 -25.13 26.86
C ASP A 585 -2.48 -25.87 27.68
N GLU A 586 -2.60 -25.88 29.01
CA GLU A 586 -1.64 -26.53 29.93
C GLU A 586 -1.46 -28.04 29.68
N ASN A 587 -2.36 -28.71 28.95
CA ASN A 587 -2.26 -30.12 28.60
C ASN A 587 -1.56 -30.36 27.25
N GLY A 588 -1.25 -29.30 26.49
CA GLY A 588 -0.56 -29.39 25.20
C GLY A 588 -1.22 -28.59 24.07
N PRO A 589 -0.68 -28.68 22.85
CA PRO A 589 -1.27 -28.07 21.66
C PRO A 589 -2.71 -28.55 21.40
N VAL A 590 -3.60 -27.62 21.05
CA VAL A 590 -5.04 -27.89 20.87
C VAL A 590 -5.41 -27.99 19.38
N GLU A 591 -6.34 -28.89 19.02
CA GLU A 591 -6.79 -29.04 17.64
C GLU A 591 -7.46 -27.77 17.12
N GLY A 592 -7.07 -27.34 15.90
CA GLY A 592 -7.56 -26.12 15.27
C GLY A 592 -6.70 -24.88 15.54
N GLU A 593 -5.84 -24.92 16.56
CA GLU A 593 -4.90 -23.84 16.89
C GLU A 593 -3.64 -23.86 16.01
N LEU A 594 -2.92 -22.73 15.99
CA LEU A 594 -1.69 -22.59 15.20
C LEU A 594 -0.68 -23.68 15.58
N GLY A 595 -0.15 -24.36 14.57
CA GLY A 595 0.94 -25.34 14.76
C GLY A 595 0.50 -26.71 15.26
N TYR A 596 -0.80 -26.95 15.48
CA TYR A 596 -1.30 -28.27 15.87
C TYR A 596 -0.93 -29.35 14.84
N GLY A 597 -0.39 -30.48 15.33
CA GLY A 597 0.03 -31.61 14.49
C GLY A 597 1.24 -31.35 13.57
N GLN A 598 1.87 -30.17 13.64
CA GLN A 598 3.06 -29.86 12.85
C GLN A 598 4.33 -30.31 13.58
N ASN A 599 5.31 -30.79 12.80
CA ASN A 599 6.62 -31.25 13.30
C ASN A 599 7.80 -30.54 12.61
N VAL A 600 7.54 -29.45 11.90
CA VAL A 600 8.54 -28.67 11.18
C VAL A 600 8.44 -27.20 11.58
N PRO A 601 9.55 -26.44 11.61
CA PRO A 601 9.51 -25.02 11.97
C PRO A 601 8.51 -24.22 11.14
N ASN A 602 7.72 -23.39 11.83
CA ASN A 602 6.68 -22.55 11.24
C ASN A 602 6.92 -21.04 11.45
N ALA A 603 7.94 -20.68 12.22
CA ALA A 603 8.29 -19.32 12.56
C ALA A 603 9.82 -19.12 12.65
N THR A 604 10.23 -17.86 12.74
CA THR A 604 11.56 -17.44 13.21
C THR A 604 11.42 -16.70 14.53
N VAL A 605 12.40 -16.82 15.41
CA VAL A 605 12.37 -16.22 16.76
C VAL A 605 13.61 -15.35 16.95
N THR A 606 13.41 -14.14 17.46
CA THR A 606 14.46 -13.15 17.77
C THR A 606 14.18 -12.49 19.11
N ILE A 607 15.18 -11.90 19.75
CA ILE A 607 14.95 -11.05 20.92
C ILE A 607 14.31 -9.71 20.54
N ARG A 608 13.53 -9.17 21.47
CA ARG A 608 12.76 -7.94 21.32
C ARG A 608 13.14 -6.89 22.37
N GLY A 609 12.91 -5.63 22.00
CA GLY A 609 13.13 -4.47 22.86
C GLY A 609 14.50 -3.84 22.63
N GLN A 610 14.68 -2.66 23.23
CA GLN A 610 15.94 -1.93 23.25
C GLN A 610 16.60 -2.15 24.62
N SER A 611 16.30 -1.33 25.63
CA SER A 611 16.84 -1.48 26.99
C SER A 611 16.48 -2.83 27.62
N SER A 612 15.24 -3.29 27.43
CA SER A 612 14.77 -4.58 27.96
C SER A 612 15.51 -5.79 27.39
N SER A 613 16.27 -5.64 26.30
CA SER A 613 17.08 -6.74 25.75
C SER A 613 18.25 -7.11 26.67
N ARG A 614 18.64 -6.23 27.60
CA ARG A 614 19.65 -6.50 28.64
C ARG A 614 19.11 -7.36 29.79
N ASN A 615 17.79 -7.48 29.93
CA ASN A 615 17.16 -8.23 31.02
C ASN A 615 17.54 -9.71 30.97
N ALA A 616 17.57 -10.37 32.13
CA ALA A 616 17.85 -11.80 32.22
C ALA A 616 16.73 -12.63 31.58
N GLN A 617 15.47 -12.25 31.83
CA GLN A 617 14.33 -12.83 31.14
C GLN A 617 14.02 -12.02 29.88
N LYS A 618 14.23 -12.62 28.70
CA LYS A 618 14.13 -11.92 27.41
C LYS A 618 12.69 -11.72 26.97
N ASN A 619 12.46 -10.66 26.20
CA ASN A 619 11.27 -10.51 25.37
C ASN A 619 11.54 -11.17 24.01
N TYR A 620 10.52 -11.76 23.40
CA TYR A 620 10.65 -12.43 22.10
C TYR A 620 9.75 -11.82 21.04
N LYS A 621 10.26 -11.78 19.82
CA LYS A 621 9.49 -11.54 18.61
C LYS A 621 9.49 -12.82 17.78
N ILE A 622 8.31 -13.43 17.66
CA ILE A 622 8.09 -14.64 16.88
C ILE A 622 7.42 -14.25 15.56
N THR A 623 8.07 -14.51 14.42
CA THR A 623 7.57 -14.19 13.09
C THR A 623 7.16 -15.47 12.36
N ILE A 624 5.86 -15.70 12.22
CA ILE A 624 5.28 -16.83 11.52
C ILE A 624 5.59 -16.71 10.02
N ARG A 625 6.12 -17.77 9.41
CA ARG A 625 6.49 -17.80 7.98
C ARG A 625 5.25 -17.64 7.09
N ASP A 626 5.40 -17.07 5.89
CA ASP A 626 4.28 -16.64 5.05
C ASP A 626 3.29 -17.75 4.70
N ASP A 627 3.77 -18.98 4.49
CA ASP A 627 2.99 -20.17 4.12
C ASP A 627 2.45 -20.98 5.31
N LYS A 628 2.65 -20.52 6.56
CA LYS A 628 2.37 -21.30 7.78
C LYS A 628 1.18 -20.83 8.62
N GLY A 629 0.22 -20.15 7.99
CA GLY A 629 -0.98 -19.66 8.71
C GLY A 629 -0.69 -18.44 9.58
N MET A 630 -1.56 -18.15 10.54
CA MET A 630 -1.55 -16.95 11.40
C MET A 630 -2.16 -17.30 12.75
N TRP A 631 -1.86 -16.53 13.80
CA TRP A 631 -2.54 -16.63 15.09
C TRP A 631 -3.27 -15.32 15.37
N ASN A 632 -4.58 -15.38 15.59
CA ASN A 632 -5.45 -14.21 15.80
C ASN A 632 -5.26 -13.10 14.74
N ASP A 633 -5.19 -13.50 13.47
CA ASP A 633 -4.89 -12.63 12.32
C ASP A 633 -3.53 -11.92 12.37
N GLN A 634 -2.58 -12.43 13.16
CA GLN A 634 -1.24 -11.87 13.30
C GLN A 634 -0.18 -12.84 12.74
N LYS A 635 0.87 -12.26 12.13
CA LYS A 635 2.07 -12.95 11.67
C LYS A 635 3.27 -12.72 12.58
N VAL A 636 3.25 -11.62 13.33
CA VAL A 636 4.32 -11.26 14.27
C VAL A 636 3.70 -11.29 15.66
N ILE A 637 4.16 -12.21 16.49
CA ILE A 637 3.72 -12.37 17.87
C ILE A 637 4.82 -11.80 18.75
N ASN A 638 4.54 -10.67 19.40
CA ASN A 638 5.45 -10.08 20.36
C ASN A 638 5.10 -10.58 21.75
N LEU A 639 6.03 -11.26 22.41
CA LEU A 639 5.89 -11.71 23.79
C LEU A 639 6.77 -10.83 24.68
N ASN A 640 6.13 -10.04 25.53
CA ASN A 640 6.80 -9.15 26.48
C ASN A 640 6.76 -9.78 27.88
N LYS A 641 7.94 -9.91 28.49
CA LYS A 641 8.12 -10.49 29.82
C LYS A 641 7.85 -9.51 30.96
N HIS A 642 7.98 -8.22 30.66
CA HIS A 642 7.74 -7.14 31.63
C HIS A 642 8.60 -7.27 32.91
N MET A 643 9.85 -7.71 32.79
CA MET A 643 10.73 -7.97 33.95
C MET A 643 10.86 -6.79 34.92
N SER A 644 10.91 -5.57 34.41
CA SER A 644 11.04 -4.32 35.17
C SER A 644 9.70 -3.70 35.59
N ASP A 645 8.57 -4.22 35.09
CA ASP A 645 7.24 -3.71 35.46
C ASP A 645 6.80 -4.36 36.77
N PHE A 646 6.59 -3.56 37.82
CA PHE A 646 6.32 -4.06 39.17
C PHE A 646 5.11 -5.01 39.21
N PRO A 647 3.94 -4.65 38.64
CA PRO A 647 2.78 -5.54 38.63
C PRO A 647 2.84 -6.61 37.52
N ARG A 648 3.77 -6.55 36.56
CA ARG A 648 3.84 -7.36 35.32
C ARG A 648 2.68 -7.20 34.32
N PHE A 649 1.70 -6.33 34.60
CA PHE A 649 0.50 -6.15 33.77
C PHE A 649 0.16 -4.68 33.44
N SER A 650 0.99 -3.70 33.81
CA SER A 650 0.69 -2.26 33.59
C SER A 650 0.39 -1.97 32.11
N ASN A 651 1.20 -2.55 31.21
CA ASN A 651 1.05 -2.36 29.78
C ASN A 651 -0.28 -2.91 29.25
N LYS A 652 -0.64 -4.14 29.65
CA LYS A 652 -1.93 -4.77 29.27
C LYS A 652 -3.10 -3.97 29.83
N LEU A 653 -3.06 -3.60 31.11
CA LEU A 653 -4.08 -2.78 31.76
C LEU A 653 -4.35 -1.48 30.99
N CYS A 654 -3.30 -0.79 30.56
CA CYS A 654 -3.45 0.44 29.79
C CYS A 654 -4.13 0.22 28.43
N TYR A 655 -3.76 -0.81 27.67
CA TYR A 655 -4.45 -1.11 26.40
C TYR A 655 -5.92 -1.47 26.62
N ASP A 656 -6.22 -2.28 27.64
CA ASP A 656 -7.59 -2.69 27.90
C ASP A 656 -8.46 -1.51 28.36
N LEU A 657 -7.90 -0.58 29.15
CA LEU A 657 -8.57 0.68 29.48
C LEU A 657 -8.83 1.52 28.22
N GLN A 658 -7.85 1.68 27.33
CA GLN A 658 -7.98 2.44 26.09
C GLN A 658 -9.04 1.87 25.15
N SER A 659 -9.22 0.54 25.12
CA SER A 659 -10.23 -0.11 24.25
C SER A 659 -11.67 0.31 24.56
N GLY A 660 -11.92 0.80 25.79
CA GLY A 660 -13.22 1.29 26.24
C GLY A 660 -13.38 2.82 26.16
N LEU A 661 -12.40 3.55 25.64
CA LEU A 661 -12.43 5.02 25.56
C LEU A 661 -12.66 5.48 24.12
N PRO A 662 -13.38 6.61 23.92
CA PRO A 662 -13.54 7.17 22.58
C PRO A 662 -12.22 7.73 22.05
N ASP A 663 -12.12 7.86 20.73
CA ASP A 663 -11.04 8.56 20.02
C ASP A 663 -9.63 7.96 20.17
N LEU A 664 -9.50 6.79 20.79
CA LEU A 664 -8.26 6.03 20.89
C LEU A 664 -8.32 4.74 20.07
N ILE A 665 -7.17 4.33 19.54
CA ILE A 665 -6.96 2.99 18.99
C ILE A 665 -6.17 2.19 20.02
N SER A 666 -6.71 1.05 20.45
CA SER A 666 -6.03 0.16 21.40
C SER A 666 -5.40 -1.01 20.67
N LEU A 667 -4.27 -1.54 21.14
CA LEU A 667 -3.66 -2.73 20.57
C LEU A 667 -4.13 -3.97 21.32
N ARG A 668 -4.45 -5.04 20.58
CA ARG A 668 -4.89 -6.30 21.18
C ARG A 668 -3.80 -6.90 22.06
N THR A 669 -4.18 -7.37 23.25
CA THR A 669 -3.26 -8.03 24.19
C THR A 669 -3.80 -9.36 24.69
N GLN A 670 -2.91 -10.26 25.09
CA GLN A 670 -3.26 -11.59 25.62
C GLN A 670 -2.20 -12.05 26.63
N PHE A 671 -2.59 -12.57 27.80
CA PHE A 671 -1.63 -13.26 28.67
C PHE A 671 -1.24 -14.60 28.05
N VAL A 672 0.05 -14.91 28.08
CA VAL A 672 0.63 -16.11 27.47
C VAL A 672 1.54 -16.82 28.47
N HIS A 673 1.29 -18.11 28.69
CA HIS A 673 2.23 -18.99 29.37
C HIS A 673 3.12 -19.66 28.33
N LEU A 674 4.44 -19.48 28.40
CA LEU A 674 5.37 -19.95 27.37
C LEU A 674 6.17 -21.15 27.88
N TYR A 675 6.15 -22.24 27.12
CA TYR A 675 7.07 -23.36 27.24
C TYR A 675 8.05 -23.38 26.06
N VAL A 676 9.35 -23.52 26.33
CA VAL A 676 10.38 -23.59 25.28
C VAL A 676 11.10 -24.92 25.33
N ARG A 677 11.23 -25.57 24.17
CA ARG A 677 12.04 -26.77 23.98
C ARG A 677 13.23 -26.43 23.08
N ASP A 678 14.42 -26.40 23.66
CA ASP A 678 15.65 -26.13 22.92
C ASP A 678 16.23 -27.40 22.28
N MET A 679 16.31 -27.40 20.95
CA MET A 679 16.93 -28.45 20.13
C MET A 679 18.13 -27.90 19.34
N THR A 680 18.63 -26.71 19.67
CA THR A 680 19.76 -26.07 18.99
C THR A 680 21.11 -26.63 19.45
N GLU A 681 21.18 -27.13 20.68
CA GLU A 681 22.41 -27.64 21.32
C GLU A 681 22.27 -29.11 21.78
N GLY A 682 21.55 -29.95 21.01
CA GLY A 682 21.42 -31.40 21.24
C GLY A 682 20.05 -31.97 20.84
N GLU A 683 19.93 -33.31 20.71
CA GLU A 683 18.68 -33.97 20.27
C GLU A 683 17.66 -34.27 21.40
N SER A 684 17.93 -33.87 22.65
CA SER A 684 17.17 -34.34 23.84
C SER A 684 16.32 -33.27 24.55
N GLY A 685 16.10 -32.08 23.96
CA GLY A 685 15.42 -30.98 24.66
C GLY A 685 14.07 -31.37 25.26
N VAL A 686 13.83 -31.02 26.53
CA VAL A 686 12.52 -31.08 27.21
C VAL A 686 11.90 -29.68 27.16
N PHE A 687 10.57 -29.58 27.21
CA PHE A 687 9.92 -28.28 27.38
C PHE A 687 10.22 -27.71 28.78
N GLU A 688 10.87 -26.56 28.81
CA GLU A 688 11.11 -25.78 30.01
C GLU A 688 10.06 -24.67 30.13
N ASP A 689 9.65 -24.41 31.37
CA ASP A 689 8.72 -23.34 31.71
C ASP A 689 9.44 -21.99 31.67
N TYR A 690 8.99 -21.08 30.81
CA TYR A 690 9.52 -19.72 30.68
C TYR A 690 8.62 -18.68 31.39
N GLY A 691 7.56 -19.12 32.06
CA GLY A 691 6.63 -18.33 32.84
C GLY A 691 5.68 -17.47 32.01
N LEU A 692 5.15 -16.43 32.65
CA LEU A 692 4.13 -15.57 32.08
C LEU A 692 4.71 -14.48 31.17
N TYR A 693 4.04 -14.24 30.05
CA TYR A 693 4.28 -13.14 29.11
C TYR A 693 2.97 -12.41 28.85
N THR A 694 3.09 -11.16 28.41
CA THR A 694 2.00 -10.44 27.74
C THR A 694 2.29 -10.39 26.26
N GLN A 695 1.39 -10.94 25.45
CA GLN A 695 1.39 -10.72 24.02
C GLN A 695 0.81 -9.33 23.72
N VAL A 696 1.50 -8.55 22.88
CA VAL A 696 1.01 -7.24 22.40
C VAL A 696 1.01 -7.23 20.87
N GLU A 697 -0.11 -6.84 20.27
CA GLU A 697 -0.25 -6.75 18.81
C GLU A 697 0.82 -5.84 18.19
N GLN A 698 1.47 -6.33 17.13
CA GLN A 698 2.38 -5.50 16.36
C GLN A 698 1.58 -4.53 15.48
N LEU A 699 1.57 -3.23 15.82
CA LEU A 699 1.01 -2.22 14.94
C LEU A 699 1.85 -2.16 13.64
N ASN A 700 1.22 -2.61 12.54
CA ASN A 700 1.78 -2.70 11.21
C ASN A 700 0.65 -2.56 10.19
N LYS A 701 0.97 -2.65 8.89
CA LYS A 701 0.01 -2.56 7.78
C LYS A 701 -1.20 -3.51 7.93
N ARG A 702 -1.01 -4.69 8.52
CA ARG A 702 -2.10 -5.64 8.78
C ARG A 702 -2.96 -5.19 9.95
N ALA A 703 -2.35 -4.81 11.08
CA ALA A 703 -3.07 -4.28 12.24
C ALA A 703 -3.89 -3.03 11.86
N LEU A 704 -3.33 -2.09 11.11
CA LEU A 704 -4.08 -0.93 10.58
C LEU A 704 -5.38 -1.38 9.89
N LYS A 705 -5.30 -2.36 8.99
CA LYS A 705 -6.49 -2.93 8.34
C LYS A 705 -7.47 -3.57 9.34
N SER A 706 -6.95 -4.32 10.32
CA SER A 706 -7.76 -4.95 11.36
C SER A 706 -8.57 -3.91 12.14
N HIS A 707 -7.93 -2.81 12.55
CA HIS A 707 -8.57 -1.66 13.21
C HIS A 707 -9.41 -0.77 12.27
N GLY A 708 -9.47 -1.07 10.96
CA GLY A 708 -10.27 -0.30 9.99
C GLY A 708 -9.58 0.94 9.42
N LEU A 709 -8.29 1.08 9.69
CA LEU A 709 -7.43 2.17 9.22
C LEU A 709 -6.85 1.86 7.83
N ASP A 710 -6.40 2.90 7.13
CA ASP A 710 -5.73 2.77 5.82
C ASP A 710 -4.41 2.00 5.98
N ARG A 711 -4.40 0.76 5.47
CA ARG A 711 -3.25 -0.15 5.42
C ARG A 711 -2.01 0.45 4.74
N ASN A 712 -2.17 1.42 3.85
CA ASN A 712 -1.06 2.05 3.13
C ASN A 712 -0.67 3.40 3.71
N GLY A 713 -1.30 3.85 4.80
CA GLY A 713 -1.01 5.11 5.46
C GLY A 713 0.45 5.26 5.89
N GLN A 714 0.83 6.50 6.17
CA GLN A 714 2.05 6.80 6.90
C GLN A 714 1.89 6.29 8.33
N LEU A 715 2.91 5.57 8.80
CA LEU A 715 2.95 5.03 10.15
C LEU A 715 4.41 5.08 10.59
N TYR A 716 4.68 5.97 11.54
CA TYR A 716 6.00 6.13 12.15
C TYR A 716 5.90 5.71 13.61
N LYS A 717 6.81 4.85 14.06
CA LYS A 717 7.00 4.63 15.49
C LYS A 717 8.01 5.67 15.97
N ILE A 718 7.64 6.45 16.96
CA ILE A 718 8.56 7.44 17.53
C ILE A 718 9.60 6.73 18.41
N ASN A 719 10.88 6.94 18.11
CA ASN A 719 12.00 6.49 18.93
C ASN A 719 12.41 7.59 19.92
N PHE A 720 12.74 8.77 19.41
CA PHE A 720 12.87 10.01 20.18
C PHE A 720 12.62 11.19 19.24
N PHE A 721 11.50 11.90 19.39
CA PHE A 721 11.12 12.97 18.46
C PHE A 721 10.31 14.08 19.14
N GLU A 722 10.88 15.28 19.19
CA GLU A 722 10.29 16.45 19.86
C GLU A 722 9.51 17.37 18.89
N PHE A 723 9.24 16.88 17.67
CA PHE A 723 8.59 17.62 16.59
C PHE A 723 9.38 18.82 16.02
N TYR A 724 10.71 18.86 16.22
CA TYR A 724 11.56 19.75 15.44
C TYR A 724 11.62 19.32 13.96
N ARG A 725 11.93 20.30 13.09
CA ARG A 725 12.00 20.07 11.65
C ARG A 725 13.17 19.17 11.23
N TYR A 726 14.33 19.26 11.90
CA TYR A 726 15.59 18.55 11.57
C TYR A 726 15.84 18.48 10.05
N GLU A 727 16.01 19.63 9.39
CA GLU A 727 16.07 19.71 7.91
C GLU A 727 17.18 18.83 7.29
N ASP A 728 18.29 18.65 8.01
CA ASP A 728 19.43 17.83 7.57
C ASP A 728 19.18 16.31 7.66
N VAL A 729 18.11 15.87 8.33
CA VAL A 729 17.80 14.45 8.55
C VAL A 729 16.43 14.07 7.98
N ILE A 730 15.42 14.90 8.25
CA ILE A 730 14.04 14.70 7.79
C ILE A 730 13.89 15.41 6.45
N MET A 731 14.09 14.68 5.36
CA MET A 731 13.98 15.24 4.01
C MET A 731 13.22 14.29 3.07
N PRO A 732 12.81 14.75 1.87
CA PRO A 732 12.15 13.88 0.92
C PRO A 732 13.02 12.66 0.62
N LYS A 733 12.42 11.46 0.57
CA LYS A 733 13.16 10.21 0.36
C LYS A 733 14.02 10.18 -0.92
N ASN A 734 13.66 10.98 -1.92
CA ASN A 734 14.37 11.10 -3.19
C ASN A 734 15.46 12.18 -3.20
N ASP A 735 15.71 12.83 -2.07
CA ASP A 735 16.84 13.73 -1.88
C ASP A 735 18.17 12.94 -1.97
N ALA A 736 19.23 13.61 -2.41
CA ALA A 736 20.55 13.00 -2.55
C ALA A 736 21.22 12.71 -1.21
N ASP A 737 20.90 13.52 -0.20
CA ASP A 737 21.52 13.46 1.13
C ASP A 737 20.68 12.63 2.13
N TYR A 738 19.53 12.09 1.70
CA TYR A 738 18.64 11.31 2.56
C TYR A 738 19.32 10.01 3.03
N ASN A 739 19.50 9.91 4.35
CA ASN A 739 19.96 8.71 5.03
C ASN A 739 18.82 8.10 5.88
N VAL A 740 18.39 6.89 5.54
CA VAL A 740 17.32 6.20 6.26
C VAL A 740 17.73 5.83 7.70
N GLU A 741 19.00 5.52 7.95
CA GLU A 741 19.46 5.15 9.29
C GLU A 741 19.42 6.36 10.23
N GLU A 742 19.85 7.54 9.75
CA GLU A 742 19.75 8.80 10.50
C GLU A 742 18.29 9.22 10.70
N PHE A 743 17.43 9.05 9.69
CA PHE A 743 15.98 9.31 9.82
C PHE A 743 15.34 8.42 10.90
N GLU A 744 15.63 7.12 10.89
CA GLU A 744 15.05 6.15 11.81
C GLU A 744 15.59 6.26 13.25
N GLN A 745 16.62 7.07 13.50
CA GLN A 745 16.98 7.47 14.88
C GLN A 745 15.85 8.22 15.56
N TYR A 746 15.09 9.03 14.81
CA TYR A 746 13.93 9.78 15.32
C TYR A 746 12.62 9.02 15.11
N LEU A 747 12.38 8.57 13.88
CA LEU A 747 11.09 8.04 13.43
C LEU A 747 11.27 6.74 12.65
N GLU A 748 10.98 5.59 13.26
CA GLU A 748 11.07 4.29 12.59
C GLU A 748 9.91 4.09 11.60
N ILE A 749 10.21 3.77 10.33
CA ILE A 749 9.22 3.72 9.26
C ILE A 749 8.50 2.37 9.23
N LYS A 750 7.20 2.36 9.53
CA LYS A 750 6.35 1.14 9.49
C LYS A 750 5.30 1.13 8.38
N GLY A 751 5.06 2.29 7.76
CA GLY A 751 4.00 2.52 6.77
C GLY A 751 4.52 2.89 5.38
N SER A 752 3.95 3.96 4.82
CA SER A 752 4.49 4.70 3.67
C SER A 752 5.80 5.40 4.04
N ASP A 753 6.73 5.46 3.09
CA ASP A 753 8.05 6.10 3.19
C ASP A 753 8.11 7.46 2.45
N ASP A 754 6.95 8.01 2.11
CA ASP A 754 6.80 9.38 1.61
C ASP A 754 6.75 10.35 2.79
N HIS A 755 7.82 11.13 3.00
CA HIS A 755 7.95 12.05 4.13
C HIS A 755 7.35 13.45 3.86
N ASN A 756 6.84 13.74 2.66
CA ASN A 756 6.46 15.11 2.29
C ASN A 756 5.35 15.69 3.18
N LYS A 757 4.36 14.86 3.58
CA LYS A 757 3.30 15.31 4.51
C LYS A 757 3.84 15.58 5.92
N LEU A 758 4.77 14.74 6.38
CA LEU A 758 5.43 14.92 7.68
C LEU A 758 6.22 16.24 7.68
N ILE A 759 7.00 16.46 6.62
CA ILE A 759 7.78 17.68 6.40
C ILE A 759 6.89 18.92 6.41
N ALA A 760 5.81 18.93 5.63
CA ALA A 760 4.89 20.08 5.56
C ALA A 760 4.21 20.36 6.91
N MET A 761 3.84 19.32 7.66
CA MET A 761 3.31 19.48 9.01
C MET A 761 4.35 20.09 9.96
N LEU A 762 5.60 19.62 9.90
CA LEU A 762 6.68 20.14 10.74
C LEU A 762 7.06 21.58 10.36
N GLU A 763 7.04 21.94 9.09
CA GLU A 763 7.27 23.32 8.64
C GLU A 763 6.24 24.27 9.23
N ASP A 764 4.95 23.95 9.11
CA ASP A 764 3.88 24.76 9.70
C ASP A 764 3.97 24.79 11.24
N LEU A 765 4.27 23.65 11.86
CA LEU A 765 4.37 23.54 13.33
C LEU A 765 5.59 24.28 13.90
N ASN A 766 6.68 24.40 13.15
CA ASN A 766 7.88 25.12 13.58
C ASN A 766 7.84 26.61 13.18
N ASP A 767 6.87 27.05 12.37
CA ASP A 767 6.61 28.46 12.11
C ASP A 767 5.70 29.06 13.20
N TYR A 768 6.30 29.85 14.10
CA TYR A 768 5.58 30.52 15.18
C TYR A 768 4.73 31.71 14.70
N SER A 769 4.81 32.09 13.41
CA SER A 769 3.90 33.09 12.83
C SER A 769 2.51 32.52 12.53
N ILE A 770 2.37 31.20 12.43
CA ILE A 770 1.10 30.49 12.25
C ILE A 770 0.54 30.16 13.64
N PRO A 771 -0.68 30.56 14.01
CA PRO A 771 -1.28 30.17 15.29
C PRO A 771 -1.38 28.64 15.45
N ILE A 772 -1.16 28.13 16.67
CA ILE A 772 -1.20 26.68 16.92
C ILE A 772 -2.57 26.07 16.62
N SER A 773 -3.66 26.80 16.86
CA SER A 773 -5.01 26.39 16.51
C SER A 773 -5.16 26.11 15.00
N GLU A 774 -4.57 26.94 14.14
CA GLU A 774 -4.57 26.70 12.68
C GLU A 774 -3.74 25.48 12.28
N VAL A 775 -2.62 25.25 12.98
CA VAL A 775 -1.79 24.04 12.77
C VAL A 775 -2.57 22.78 13.14
N LEU A 776 -3.25 22.78 14.29
CA LEU A 776 -4.09 21.65 14.73
C LEU A 776 -5.25 21.40 13.75
N ASP A 777 -5.99 22.43 13.37
CA ASP A 777 -7.12 22.33 12.44
C ASP A 777 -6.71 21.71 11.10
N LYS A 778 -5.50 22.03 10.65
CA LYS A 778 -4.94 21.55 9.38
C LYS A 778 -4.39 20.14 9.47
N TRP A 779 -3.62 19.83 10.52
CA TRP A 779 -2.75 18.65 10.53
C TRP A 779 -3.14 17.57 11.53
N PHE A 780 -3.93 17.83 12.56
CA PHE A 780 -4.20 16.85 13.62
C PHE A 780 -5.69 16.62 13.81
N GLU A 781 -6.05 15.42 14.28
CA GLU A 781 -7.40 15.21 14.81
C GLU A 781 -7.38 15.54 16.31
N GLU A 782 -8.04 16.64 16.64
CA GLU A 782 -7.96 17.26 17.96
C GLU A 782 -8.46 16.34 19.08
N ASN A 783 -9.56 15.60 18.86
CA ASN A 783 -10.11 14.72 19.89
C ASN A 783 -9.18 13.55 20.21
N ASN A 784 -8.58 12.94 19.19
CA ASN A 784 -7.62 11.84 19.33
C ASN A 784 -6.35 12.33 20.05
N LEU A 785 -5.82 13.50 19.66
CA LEU A 785 -4.66 14.09 20.30
C LEU A 785 -4.92 14.37 21.78
N PHE A 786 -6.00 15.06 22.12
CA PHE A 786 -6.35 15.36 23.52
C PHE A 786 -6.74 14.12 24.31
N SER A 787 -7.38 13.12 23.69
CA SER A 787 -7.66 11.85 24.36
C SER A 787 -6.38 11.11 24.70
N TRP A 788 -5.41 11.11 23.79
CA TRP A 788 -4.13 10.46 24.00
C TRP A 788 -3.33 11.16 25.11
N MET A 789 -3.28 12.50 25.10
CA MET A 789 -2.64 13.28 26.17
C MET A 789 -3.34 13.07 27.51
N ALA A 790 -4.68 13.19 27.55
CA ALA A 790 -5.48 13.03 28.75
C ALA A 790 -5.28 11.64 29.38
N PHE A 791 -5.30 10.59 28.56
CA PHE A 791 -5.06 9.22 29.02
C PHE A 791 -3.68 9.07 29.66
N ASN A 792 -2.61 9.53 28.99
CA ASN A 792 -1.25 9.36 29.50
C ASN A 792 -0.96 10.25 30.73
N ILE A 793 -1.54 11.45 30.81
CA ILE A 793 -1.50 12.30 32.01
C ILE A 793 -2.15 11.57 33.19
N LEU A 794 -3.37 11.04 33.01
CA LEU A 794 -4.09 10.33 34.07
C LEU A 794 -3.38 9.03 34.50
N MET A 795 -2.79 8.29 33.57
CA MET A 795 -2.01 7.08 33.87
C MET A 795 -0.61 7.38 34.44
N GLY A 796 -0.20 8.66 34.49
CA GLY A 796 1.14 9.04 34.96
C GLY A 796 2.25 8.47 34.10
N ASN A 797 2.00 8.34 32.79
CA ASN A 797 2.97 7.76 31.86
C ASN A 797 4.00 8.80 31.42
N VAL A 798 5.14 8.82 32.11
CA VAL A 798 6.18 9.84 31.94
C VAL A 798 6.96 9.70 30.63
N ASP A 799 6.96 8.52 30.01
CA ASP A 799 7.81 8.19 28.84
C ASP A 799 7.09 8.35 27.49
N THR A 800 6.12 9.26 27.41
CA THR A 800 5.31 9.51 26.19
C THR A 800 5.49 10.88 25.56
N GLN A 801 6.18 11.78 26.26
CA GLN A 801 6.49 13.15 25.83
C GLN A 801 7.25 13.23 24.49
N SER A 802 8.13 12.27 24.20
CA SER A 802 8.93 12.25 22.96
C SER A 802 9.14 10.84 22.39
N ARG A 803 8.47 9.81 22.93
CA ARG A 803 8.58 8.41 22.48
C ARG A 803 7.33 7.60 22.84
N ASN A 804 7.38 6.28 22.61
CA ASN A 804 6.30 5.34 22.95
C ASN A 804 4.93 5.69 22.36
N VAL A 805 4.94 6.19 21.13
CA VAL A 805 3.72 6.46 20.37
C VAL A 805 3.96 6.22 18.88
N PHE A 806 2.89 5.85 18.19
CA PHE A 806 2.85 5.86 16.74
C PHE A 806 2.18 7.12 16.23
N LEU A 807 2.82 7.73 15.24
CA LEU A 807 2.25 8.80 14.44
C LEU A 807 1.70 8.18 13.16
N TYR A 808 0.37 8.21 13.00
CA TYR A 808 -0.36 7.62 11.89
C TYR A 808 -1.07 8.69 11.05
N SER A 809 -1.06 8.54 9.72
CA SER A 809 -1.91 9.34 8.83
C SER A 809 -2.31 8.54 7.59
N PRO A 810 -3.60 8.52 7.19
CA PRO A 810 -4.03 7.86 5.96
C PRO A 810 -3.47 8.57 4.73
N LEU A 811 -3.30 7.87 3.60
CA LEU A 811 -2.62 8.47 2.43
C LEU A 811 -3.40 9.63 1.80
N ASN A 812 -4.72 9.67 1.96
CA ASN A 812 -5.59 10.61 1.27
C ASN A 812 -6.07 11.76 2.18
N GLU A 813 -5.57 11.88 3.41
CA GLU A 813 -5.92 12.98 4.30
C GLU A 813 -4.64 13.59 4.88
N ASN A 814 -4.68 14.87 5.25
CA ASN A 814 -3.55 15.54 5.89
C ASN A 814 -3.49 15.29 7.40
N THR A 815 -4.53 14.67 7.96
CA THR A 815 -4.71 14.52 9.39
C THR A 815 -3.81 13.43 9.97
N TRP A 816 -3.13 13.77 11.07
CA TRP A 816 -2.29 12.90 11.88
C TRP A 816 -3.01 12.49 13.16
N TYR A 817 -2.77 11.25 13.57
CA TYR A 817 -3.36 10.59 14.72
C TYR A 817 -2.26 9.95 15.57
N PHE A 818 -2.47 9.96 16.89
CA PHE A 818 -1.62 9.35 17.90
C PHE A 818 -2.21 8.00 18.31
N ILE A 819 -1.36 6.96 18.29
CA ILE A 819 -1.72 5.60 18.73
C ILE A 819 -0.67 5.14 19.74
N SER A 820 -1.09 4.87 20.98
CA SER A 820 -0.20 4.50 22.08
C SER A 820 0.63 3.26 21.78
N TRP A 821 1.86 3.26 22.26
CA TRP A 821 2.77 2.12 22.26
C TRP A 821 3.46 2.02 23.61
N ASP A 822 3.90 0.84 24.02
CA ASP A 822 4.67 0.61 25.25
C ASP A 822 4.22 1.42 26.50
N ASN A 823 3.12 1.01 27.12
CA ASN A 823 2.55 1.70 28.28
C ASN A 823 3.10 1.18 29.62
N ASP A 824 4.30 0.59 29.65
CA ASP A 824 4.92 0.11 30.90
C ASP A 824 5.50 1.25 31.75
N GLY A 825 5.70 2.43 31.16
CA GLY A 825 5.98 3.70 31.86
C GLY A 825 4.77 4.29 32.61
N ALA A 826 3.58 3.70 32.49
CA ALA A 826 2.43 4.07 33.30
C ALA A 826 2.63 3.72 34.79
N PHE A 827 1.81 4.34 35.61
CA PHE A 827 1.78 4.15 37.07
C PHE A 827 3.11 4.50 37.76
N THR A 828 3.79 5.54 37.25
CA THR A 828 5.09 5.97 37.77
C THR A 828 4.99 6.57 39.17
N ALA A 829 3.89 7.23 39.54
CA ALA A 829 3.73 7.81 40.86
C ALA A 829 3.79 6.76 41.96
N SER A 830 3.11 5.62 41.77
CA SER A 830 3.13 4.52 42.72
C SER A 830 4.52 3.91 42.84
N LYS A 831 5.26 3.81 41.72
CA LYS A 831 6.64 3.33 41.71
C LYS A 831 7.55 4.27 42.52
N SER A 832 7.43 5.58 42.30
CA SER A 832 8.22 6.60 43.03
C SER A 832 7.92 6.62 44.53
N ILE A 833 6.66 6.48 44.94
CA ILE A 833 6.29 6.41 46.38
C ILE A 833 7.00 5.26 47.07
N LEU A 834 7.01 4.08 46.46
CA LEU A 834 7.62 2.89 47.04
C LEU A 834 9.15 3.02 47.16
N HIS A 835 9.79 3.66 46.18
CA HIS A 835 11.24 3.88 46.20
C HIS A 835 11.68 5.12 46.98
N GLY A 836 10.76 6.02 47.33
CA GLY A 836 11.06 7.32 47.93
C GLY A 836 11.71 8.31 46.96
N ASP A 837 11.43 8.16 45.66
CA ASP A 837 11.99 9.00 44.61
C ASP A 837 11.16 10.27 44.40
N GLU A 838 11.83 11.42 44.23
CA GLU A 838 11.19 12.66 43.79
C GLU A 838 10.91 12.59 42.28
N ARG A 839 9.81 13.19 41.82
CA ARG A 839 9.44 13.18 40.39
C ARG A 839 9.83 14.45 39.62
N GLY A 840 10.28 15.50 40.32
CA GLY A 840 10.68 16.76 39.71
C GLY A 840 9.64 17.30 38.71
N TRP A 841 10.08 17.54 37.47
CA TRP A 841 9.26 18.01 36.36
C TRP A 841 8.47 16.91 35.62
N GLU A 842 8.68 15.62 35.92
CA GLU A 842 8.01 14.47 35.28
C GLU A 842 6.57 14.26 35.82
N LYS A 843 5.81 15.33 35.98
CA LYS A 843 4.42 15.33 36.45
C LYS A 843 3.55 16.33 35.68
N GLY A 844 2.26 16.02 35.57
CA GLY A 844 1.27 16.91 34.96
C GLY A 844 1.65 17.37 33.54
N VAL A 845 1.40 18.64 33.23
CA VAL A 845 1.75 19.22 31.93
C VAL A 845 3.23 19.54 31.77
N SER A 846 3.96 19.71 32.89
CA SER A 846 5.42 19.97 32.88
C SER A 846 6.18 18.87 32.13
N ASN A 847 5.72 17.62 32.22
CA ASN A 847 6.31 16.49 31.50
C ASN A 847 6.31 16.64 29.96
N TYR A 848 5.33 17.38 29.41
CA TYR A 848 5.15 17.55 27.96
C TYR A 848 5.78 18.84 27.42
N TRP A 849 6.30 19.70 28.30
CA TRP A 849 6.74 21.05 27.93
C TRP A 849 7.98 21.09 27.03
N GLY A 850 8.81 20.04 27.04
CA GLY A 850 10.01 19.95 26.20
C GLY A 850 9.72 19.73 24.71
N ASN A 851 8.51 19.27 24.36
CA ASN A 851 8.11 18.95 22.99
C ASN A 851 7.38 20.14 22.34
N ILE A 852 7.75 20.52 21.12
CA ILE A 852 7.19 21.72 20.46
C ILE A 852 5.69 21.64 20.31
N LEU A 853 5.15 20.49 19.87
CA LEU A 853 3.72 20.35 19.62
C LEU A 853 2.94 20.60 20.91
N PHE A 854 3.28 19.87 21.97
CA PHE A 854 2.57 19.96 23.23
C PHE A 854 2.81 21.31 23.92
N ARG A 855 4.04 21.86 23.89
CA ARG A 855 4.32 23.20 24.42
C ARG A 855 3.44 24.26 23.77
N ARG A 856 3.36 24.28 22.44
CA ARG A 856 2.54 25.27 21.72
C ARG A 856 1.05 25.11 22.03
N ILE A 857 0.56 23.87 22.14
CA ILE A 857 -0.82 23.58 22.57
C ILE A 857 -1.06 24.12 23.97
N LEU A 858 -0.15 23.84 24.89
CA LEU A 858 -0.25 24.26 26.27
C LEU A 858 -0.14 25.77 26.44
N MET A 859 0.53 26.51 25.56
CA MET A 859 0.57 27.99 25.63
C MET A 859 -0.78 28.64 25.28
N ASP A 860 -1.66 27.95 24.55
CA ASP A 860 -2.99 28.45 24.17
C ASP A 860 -4.04 28.08 25.23
N GLU A 861 -4.64 29.09 25.86
CA GLU A 861 -5.63 28.90 26.93
C GLU A 861 -6.85 28.09 26.49
N THR A 862 -7.38 28.33 25.28
CA THR A 862 -8.54 27.61 24.78
C THR A 862 -8.22 26.14 24.54
N LEU A 863 -7.02 25.82 24.07
CA LEU A 863 -6.59 24.43 23.90
C LEU A 863 -6.32 23.74 25.24
N ARG A 864 -5.79 24.47 26.25
CA ARG A 864 -5.69 23.96 27.63
C ARG A 864 -7.06 23.59 28.20
N GLU A 865 -8.07 24.44 28.03
CA GLU A 865 -9.45 24.15 28.47
C GLU A 865 -10.03 22.89 27.81
N LYS A 866 -9.76 22.68 26.51
CA LYS A 866 -10.19 21.45 25.81
C LYS A 866 -9.51 20.20 26.37
N LEU A 867 -8.21 20.28 26.68
CA LEU A 867 -7.48 19.19 27.33
C LEU A 867 -8.05 18.90 28.73
N ASP A 868 -8.29 19.93 29.54
CA ASP A 868 -8.90 19.78 30.87
C ASP A 868 -10.27 19.09 30.78
N GLY A 869 -11.12 19.52 29.84
CA GLY A 869 -12.40 18.88 29.58
C GLY A 869 -12.26 17.39 29.27
N ARG A 870 -11.32 17.01 28.40
CA ARG A 870 -11.07 15.60 28.04
C ARG A 870 -10.49 14.79 29.21
N ILE A 871 -9.63 15.38 30.03
CA ILE A 871 -9.13 14.76 31.27
C ILE A 871 -10.27 14.44 32.22
N ASN A 872 -11.18 15.40 32.45
CA ASN A 872 -12.34 15.20 33.31
C ASN A 872 -13.31 14.13 32.77
N GLU A 873 -13.53 14.08 31.45
CA GLU A 873 -14.30 13.02 30.81
C GLU A 873 -13.70 11.63 31.07
N PHE A 874 -12.38 11.47 30.90
CA PHE A 874 -11.72 10.18 31.08
C PHE A 874 -11.64 9.78 32.55
N LYS A 875 -11.39 10.73 33.45
CA LYS A 875 -11.43 10.51 34.91
C LYS A 875 -12.80 10.01 35.38
N ALA A 876 -13.89 10.52 34.79
CA ALA A 876 -15.25 10.05 35.10
C ALA A 876 -15.49 8.59 34.66
N VAL A 877 -14.75 8.09 33.66
CA VAL A 877 -14.85 6.71 33.15
C VAL A 877 -13.86 5.76 33.83
N ILE A 878 -12.65 6.22 34.15
CA ILE A 878 -11.58 5.46 34.81
C ILE A 878 -11.64 5.72 36.31
N THR A 879 -12.71 5.24 36.96
CA THR A 879 -12.89 5.40 38.40
C THR A 879 -11.93 4.49 39.19
N GLU A 880 -11.64 4.85 40.44
CA GLU A 880 -10.88 4.00 41.36
C GLU A 880 -11.51 2.59 41.48
N GLU A 881 -12.84 2.50 41.53
CA GLU A 881 -13.54 1.22 41.60
C GLU A 881 -13.27 0.35 40.35
N LYS A 882 -13.34 0.95 39.16
CA LYS A 882 -13.03 0.25 37.90
C LYS A 882 -11.58 -0.22 37.91
N LEU A 883 -10.65 0.66 38.29
CA LEU A 883 -9.23 0.34 38.33
C LEU A 883 -8.92 -0.76 39.35
N LYS A 884 -9.47 -0.68 40.56
CA LYS A 884 -9.39 -1.70 41.61
C LYS A 884 -9.88 -3.07 41.14
N ASN A 885 -11.02 -3.11 40.44
CA ASN A 885 -11.56 -4.35 39.91
C ASN A 885 -10.65 -4.97 38.84
N MET A 886 -10.15 -4.17 37.90
CA MET A 886 -9.23 -4.65 36.85
C MET A 886 -7.88 -5.11 37.44
N ILE A 887 -7.28 -4.32 38.33
CA ILE A 887 -6.04 -4.65 39.05
C ILE A 887 -6.19 -5.96 39.81
N LYS A 888 -7.31 -6.13 40.54
CA LYS A 888 -7.58 -7.38 41.28
C LYS A 888 -7.67 -8.58 40.35
N SER A 889 -8.38 -8.46 39.23
CA SER A 889 -8.49 -9.53 38.24
C SER A 889 -7.14 -9.92 37.66
N TYR A 890 -6.30 -8.95 37.26
CA TYR A 890 -5.01 -9.24 36.63
C TYR A 890 -3.99 -9.76 37.63
N SER A 891 -3.91 -9.14 38.81
CA SER A 891 -3.03 -9.63 39.87
C SER A 891 -3.37 -11.06 40.30
N THR A 892 -4.64 -11.47 40.27
CA THR A 892 -5.03 -12.86 40.55
C THR A 892 -4.43 -13.85 39.56
N ILE A 893 -4.33 -13.49 38.27
CA ILE A 893 -3.69 -14.30 37.24
C ILE A 893 -2.18 -14.26 37.40
N VAL A 894 -1.61 -13.06 37.47
CA VAL A 894 -0.15 -12.85 37.52
C VAL A 894 0.47 -13.52 38.74
N LYS A 895 -0.16 -13.47 39.92
CA LYS A 895 0.35 -14.11 41.15
C LYS A 895 0.57 -15.61 41.02
N GLN A 896 -0.19 -16.31 40.16
CA GLN A 896 0.01 -17.74 39.94
C GLN A 896 1.40 -18.06 39.38
N TYR A 897 1.94 -17.12 38.60
CA TYR A 897 3.25 -17.24 37.96
C TYR A 897 4.33 -16.51 38.75
N THR A 898 4.07 -15.31 39.25
CA THR A 898 5.08 -14.50 39.97
C THR A 898 5.41 -15.05 41.37
N GLN A 899 4.61 -15.96 41.90
CA GLN A 899 4.90 -16.70 43.15
C GLN A 899 5.57 -18.05 42.91
N THR A 900 5.83 -18.42 41.65
CA THR A 900 6.47 -19.69 41.27
C THR A 900 7.69 -19.44 40.37
N TYR A 901 8.58 -20.43 40.26
CA TYR A 901 9.71 -20.35 39.32
C TYR A 901 9.19 -20.58 37.89
N PRO A 902 9.73 -19.88 36.87
CA PRO A 902 10.94 -19.05 36.92
C PRO A 902 10.72 -17.58 37.33
N ASP A 903 9.48 -17.08 37.37
CA ASP A 903 9.20 -15.64 37.47
C ASP A 903 9.47 -15.05 38.86
N LEU A 904 9.22 -15.81 39.92
CA LEU A 904 9.54 -15.44 41.30
C LEU A 904 10.99 -14.96 41.45
N ARG A 905 11.93 -15.54 40.69
CA ARG A 905 13.36 -15.20 40.78
C ARG A 905 13.66 -13.75 40.41
N TYR A 906 12.84 -13.14 39.57
CA TYR A 906 13.08 -11.83 38.97
C TYR A 906 11.96 -10.84 39.30
N MET A 907 11.19 -11.10 40.35
CA MET A 907 10.22 -10.13 40.84
C MET A 907 10.94 -8.97 41.52
N PRO A 908 10.64 -7.71 41.15
CA PRO A 908 11.28 -6.54 41.74
C PRO A 908 10.81 -6.27 43.18
N LEU A 909 9.61 -6.75 43.53
CA LEU A 909 8.97 -6.55 44.83
C LEU A 909 8.81 -7.88 45.57
N THR A 910 8.93 -7.84 46.89
CA THR A 910 8.54 -8.96 47.76
C THR A 910 7.01 -9.10 47.81
N GLY A 911 6.52 -10.21 48.38
CA GLY A 911 5.07 -10.46 48.44
C GLY A 911 4.28 -9.39 49.18
N GLU A 912 4.83 -8.77 50.23
CA GLU A 912 4.18 -7.70 50.99
C GLU A 912 4.22 -6.37 50.22
N GLU A 913 5.41 -5.97 49.74
CA GLU A 913 5.60 -4.76 48.92
C GLU A 913 4.75 -4.78 47.65
N TYR A 914 4.55 -5.96 47.05
CA TYR A 914 3.69 -6.13 45.88
C TYR A 914 2.22 -5.81 46.19
N GLU A 915 1.69 -6.28 47.33
CA GLU A 915 0.30 -5.97 47.72
C GLU A 915 0.15 -4.49 48.05
N GLU A 916 1.11 -3.90 48.78
CA GLU A 916 1.13 -2.47 49.07
C GLU A 916 1.16 -1.63 47.78
N PHE A 917 2.01 -2.00 46.82
CA PHE A 917 2.07 -1.34 45.52
C PHE A 917 0.72 -1.39 44.79
N LEU A 918 0.04 -2.53 44.79
CA LEU A 918 -1.27 -2.66 44.14
C LEU A 918 -2.35 -1.80 44.83
N GLU A 919 -2.28 -1.61 46.14
CA GLU A 919 -3.17 -0.72 46.87
C GLU A 919 -2.94 0.75 46.49
N VAL A 920 -1.68 1.20 46.42
CA VAL A 920 -1.34 2.56 45.99
C VAL A 920 -1.72 2.81 44.52
N MET A 921 -1.48 1.82 43.64
CA MET A 921 -1.77 1.90 42.20
C MET A 921 -3.23 2.24 41.89
N VAL A 922 -4.18 1.85 42.76
CA VAL A 922 -5.62 2.17 42.61
C VAL A 922 -5.88 3.67 42.69
N HIS A 923 -5.11 4.41 43.47
CA HIS A 923 -5.31 5.83 43.75
C HIS A 923 -4.55 6.75 42.80
N GLU A 924 -3.68 6.19 41.96
CA GLU A 924 -2.74 6.98 41.18
C GLU A 924 -3.42 7.89 40.13
N VAL A 925 -4.56 7.49 39.58
CA VAL A 925 -5.32 8.35 38.64
C VAL A 925 -5.73 9.67 39.30
N GLU A 926 -6.16 9.62 40.56
CA GLU A 926 -6.51 10.84 41.31
C GLU A 926 -5.26 11.66 41.64
N MET A 927 -4.18 11.01 42.07
CA MET A 927 -2.91 11.69 42.36
C MET A 927 -2.34 12.42 41.15
N ASN A 928 -2.39 11.80 39.97
CA ASN A 928 -1.91 12.40 38.74
C ASN A 928 -2.83 13.53 38.26
N TYR A 929 -4.15 13.44 38.51
CA TYR A 929 -5.06 14.54 38.26
C TYR A 929 -4.78 15.76 39.15
N GLU A 930 -4.52 15.55 40.45
CA GLU A 930 -4.10 16.64 41.34
C GLU A 930 -2.76 17.25 40.91
N SER A 931 -1.80 16.41 40.51
CA SER A 931 -0.51 16.86 39.98
C SER A 931 -0.66 17.64 38.68
N TYR A 932 -1.61 17.26 37.82
CA TYR A 932 -1.96 17.98 36.60
C TYR A 932 -2.49 19.39 36.94
N LYS A 933 -3.47 19.50 37.85
CA LYS A 933 -3.99 20.81 38.28
C LYS A 933 -2.92 21.68 38.92
N GLU A 934 -2.08 21.12 39.78
CA GLU A 934 -0.95 21.84 40.39
C GLU A 934 -0.02 22.37 39.29
N SER A 935 0.33 21.53 38.30
CA SER A 935 1.25 21.91 37.23
C SER A 935 0.76 23.04 36.32
N LEU A 936 -0.54 23.36 36.33
CA LEU A 936 -1.07 24.52 35.61
C LEU A 936 -0.77 25.85 36.32
N ASN A 937 -0.44 25.82 37.61
CA ASN A 937 -0.09 27.01 38.40
C ASN A 937 1.42 27.12 38.64
N THR A 938 2.21 26.11 38.27
CA THR A 938 3.67 26.15 38.40
C THR A 938 4.30 26.77 37.15
N PRO A 939 5.39 27.55 37.28
CA PRO A 939 6.21 27.91 36.13
C PRO A 939 6.61 26.65 35.35
N MET A 940 6.76 26.76 34.04
CA MET A 940 7.15 25.63 33.20
C MET A 940 8.66 25.37 33.28
N PRO A 941 9.08 24.09 33.21
CA PRO A 941 10.50 23.74 33.24
C PRO A 941 11.27 24.34 32.05
N PHE A 942 12.56 24.54 32.24
CA PHE A 942 13.46 25.25 31.34
C PHE A 942 14.84 24.60 31.37
N TYR A 943 15.72 24.87 30.39
CA TYR A 943 17.08 24.32 30.40
C TYR A 943 18.10 25.29 31.01
N ILE A 944 19.04 24.74 31.78
CA ILE A 944 20.23 25.45 32.23
C ILE A 944 21.27 25.46 31.09
N SER A 945 21.89 26.61 30.82
CA SER A 945 22.98 26.71 29.84
C SER A 945 24.31 26.25 30.44
N THR A 946 25.19 25.72 29.61
CA THR A 946 26.58 25.44 30.00
C THR A 946 27.25 26.76 30.44
N PRO A 947 27.87 26.83 31.64
CA PRO A 947 28.57 28.03 32.07
C PRO A 947 29.71 28.42 31.13
N VAL A 948 29.94 29.72 30.95
CA VAL A 948 30.99 30.25 30.05
C VAL A 948 31.88 31.27 30.75
N VAL A 949 33.18 31.23 30.45
CA VAL A 949 34.15 32.23 30.94
C VAL A 949 34.38 33.29 29.86
N LYS A 950 34.07 34.55 30.16
CA LYS A 950 34.29 35.67 29.23
C LYS A 950 34.80 36.91 29.97
N GLY A 951 35.94 37.44 29.54
CA GLY A 951 36.52 38.65 30.14
C GLY A 951 36.96 38.49 31.61
N GLY A 952 37.33 37.27 32.02
CA GLY A 952 37.74 36.97 33.41
C GLY A 952 36.59 36.78 34.40
N MET A 953 35.34 36.80 33.91
CA MET A 953 34.13 36.51 34.69
C MET A 953 33.50 35.21 34.20
N MET A 954 32.94 34.45 35.13
CA MET A 954 32.16 33.26 34.84
C MET A 954 30.68 33.62 34.77
N LYS A 955 30.04 33.29 33.65
CA LYS A 955 28.63 33.57 33.39
C LYS A 955 27.83 32.29 33.51
N PHE A 956 26.78 32.36 34.32
CA PHE A 956 25.78 31.30 34.46
C PHE A 956 24.50 31.78 33.78
N GLY A 957 23.89 30.94 32.94
CA GLY A 957 22.68 31.30 32.20
C GLY A 957 21.69 30.14 32.16
N TRP A 958 20.43 30.47 31.89
CA TRP A 958 19.33 29.52 31.71
C TRP A 958 18.25 30.12 30.81
N GLU A 959 17.31 29.29 30.36
CA GLU A 959 16.15 29.73 29.60
C GLU A 959 15.08 30.38 30.49
N THR A 960 14.25 31.26 29.91
CA THR A 960 13.11 31.83 30.62
C THR A 960 12.03 30.77 30.85
N ALA A 961 11.67 30.55 32.10
CA ALA A 961 10.48 29.78 32.48
C ALA A 961 9.20 30.51 32.05
N TYR A 962 8.23 29.75 31.56
CA TYR A 962 6.95 30.29 31.11
C TYR A 962 5.88 30.08 32.19
N ASP A 963 5.06 31.09 32.45
CA ASP A 963 3.94 31.02 33.39
C ASP A 963 2.62 31.21 32.62
N PHE A 964 1.63 30.34 32.86
CA PHE A 964 0.37 30.35 32.09
C PHE A 964 -0.51 31.56 32.41
N ASP A 965 -0.40 32.12 33.61
CA ASP A 965 -1.13 33.31 34.05
C ASP A 965 -0.33 34.60 33.82
N ALA A 966 0.84 34.47 33.18
CA ALA A 966 1.78 35.54 32.89
C ALA A 966 2.23 36.30 34.15
N GLU A 967 2.37 35.58 35.27
CA GLU A 967 2.96 36.12 36.50
C GLU A 967 4.46 36.41 36.31
N ASP A 968 4.99 37.34 37.12
CA ASP A 968 6.43 37.57 37.19
C ASP A 968 7.13 36.34 37.79
N VAL A 969 8.17 35.85 37.10
CA VAL A 969 8.96 34.68 37.53
C VAL A 969 10.33 35.10 38.04
N TYR A 970 10.66 34.66 39.24
CA TYR A 970 11.93 34.89 39.92
C TYR A 970 12.76 33.61 39.97
N TYR A 971 14.08 33.75 39.89
CA TYR A 971 15.00 32.61 39.88
C TYR A 971 15.90 32.59 41.11
N THR A 972 16.18 31.38 41.57
CA THR A 972 17.22 31.10 42.56
C THR A 972 18.30 30.23 41.93
N LEU A 973 19.51 30.76 41.85
CA LEU A 973 20.73 30.08 41.40
C LEU A 973 21.52 29.58 42.61
N GLU A 974 21.85 28.29 42.61
CA GLU A 974 22.78 27.68 43.55
C GLU A 974 23.88 26.94 42.79
N VAL A 975 25.14 27.18 43.17
CA VAL A 975 26.30 26.44 42.68
C VAL A 975 27.06 25.86 43.86
N ALA A 976 27.26 24.55 43.88
CA ALA A 976 27.88 23.82 44.98
C ALA A 976 28.97 22.85 44.48
N ARG A 977 29.82 22.35 45.37
CA ARG A 977 30.81 21.30 45.06
C ARG A 977 30.24 19.89 45.12
N ASP A 978 29.03 19.75 45.65
CA ASP A 978 28.29 18.50 45.74
C ASP A 978 26.81 18.75 45.43
N TYR A 979 26.12 17.69 45.00
CA TYR A 979 24.72 17.76 44.55
C TYR A 979 23.70 17.91 45.70
N SER A 980 24.11 17.96 46.97
CA SER A 980 23.19 18.20 48.10
C SER A 980 22.83 19.67 48.28
N PHE A 981 23.67 20.57 47.75
CA PHE A 981 23.53 22.03 47.89
C PHE A 981 23.44 22.53 49.35
N MET A 982 23.95 21.76 50.32
CA MET A 982 23.95 22.17 51.74
C MET A 982 24.82 23.42 51.99
N GLU A 983 25.98 23.52 51.32
CA GLU A 983 26.90 24.66 51.42
C GLU A 983 27.21 25.21 50.01
N PRO A 984 26.31 26.01 49.41
CA PRO A 984 26.53 26.55 48.07
C PRO A 984 27.67 27.58 48.08
N VAL A 985 28.57 27.43 47.11
CA VAL A 985 29.67 28.37 46.84
C VAL A 985 29.14 29.68 46.24
N ILE A 986 28.06 29.59 45.47
CA ILE A 986 27.29 30.74 44.96
C ILE A 986 25.83 30.49 45.28
N LYS A 987 25.19 31.46 45.93
CA LYS A 987 23.73 31.51 46.10
C LYS A 987 23.23 32.90 45.73
N ALA A 988 22.35 32.95 44.74
CA ALA A 988 21.72 34.19 44.29
C ALA A 988 20.21 33.95 44.19
N GLU A 989 19.43 34.73 44.93
CA GLU A 989 17.98 34.55 45.08
C GLU A 989 17.24 35.76 44.51
N LYS A 990 15.97 35.54 44.13
CA LYS A 990 15.07 36.59 43.59
C LYS A 990 15.63 37.29 42.36
N LEU A 991 16.32 36.54 41.51
CA LEU A 991 16.83 37.04 40.24
C LEU A 991 15.66 37.20 39.26
N PHE A 992 15.55 38.37 38.62
CA PHE A 992 14.54 38.61 37.57
C PHE A 992 15.11 38.45 36.15
N VAL A 993 16.44 38.29 36.05
CA VAL A 993 17.16 38.05 34.80
C VAL A 993 17.56 36.58 34.72
N VAL A 994 17.71 36.07 33.51
CA VAL A 994 18.06 34.66 33.24
C VAL A 994 19.57 34.41 33.13
N GLU A 995 20.36 35.35 33.67
CA GLU A 995 21.81 35.25 33.72
C GLU A 995 22.36 35.80 35.04
N TYR A 996 23.50 35.26 35.47
CA TYR A 996 24.23 35.73 36.63
C TYR A 996 25.73 35.79 36.33
N ASP A 997 26.29 36.98 36.50
CA ASP A 997 27.72 37.25 36.28
C ASP A 997 28.49 37.13 37.60
N TYR A 998 29.33 36.11 37.70
CA TYR A 998 30.22 35.92 38.84
C TYR A 998 31.57 36.61 38.59
N ASN A 999 31.98 37.46 39.53
CA ASN A 999 33.25 38.18 39.49
C ASN A 999 34.42 37.23 39.78
N GLY A 1000 34.95 36.61 38.73
CA GLY A 1000 36.08 35.67 38.77
C GLY A 1000 35.74 34.36 38.06
N VAL A 1001 36.66 33.39 38.16
CA VAL A 1001 36.45 32.01 37.71
C VAL A 1001 36.54 31.13 38.95
N LEU A 1002 35.68 30.12 39.06
CA LEU A 1002 35.74 29.14 40.14
C LEU A 1002 37.07 28.36 40.07
N GLU A 1003 37.59 27.93 41.22
CA GLU A 1003 38.80 27.09 41.24
C GLU A 1003 38.57 25.77 40.49
N PRO A 1004 39.61 25.16 39.88
CA PRO A 1004 39.48 23.88 39.19
C PRO A 1004 38.80 22.80 40.05
N GLY A 1005 37.90 22.03 39.45
CA GLY A 1005 37.15 20.98 40.12
C GLY A 1005 35.73 20.76 39.58
N GLN A 1006 35.03 19.80 40.18
CA GLN A 1006 33.64 19.48 39.87
C GLN A 1006 32.69 20.42 40.62
N TYR A 1007 31.63 20.84 39.94
CA TYR A 1007 30.57 21.67 40.48
C TYR A 1007 29.20 21.21 39.98
N PHE A 1008 28.19 21.52 40.78
CA PHE A 1008 26.78 21.26 40.52
C PHE A 1008 26.05 22.60 40.53
N MET A 1009 25.23 22.83 39.53
CA MET A 1009 24.40 24.03 39.38
C MET A 1009 22.93 23.63 39.41
N ARG A 1010 22.14 24.34 40.22
CA ARG A 1010 20.69 24.22 40.25
C ARG A 1010 20.06 25.60 40.07
N VAL A 1011 19.02 25.64 39.25
CA VAL A 1011 18.17 26.83 39.10
C VAL A 1011 16.73 26.44 39.37
N LYS A 1012 16.08 27.21 40.24
CA LYS A 1012 14.64 27.10 40.52
C LYS A 1012 13.94 28.36 40.04
N ALA A 1013 12.79 28.21 39.41
CA ALA A 1013 11.86 29.28 39.09
C ALA A 1013 10.72 29.32 40.13
N GLU A 1014 10.30 30.50 40.53
CA GLU A 1014 9.18 30.76 41.46
C GLU A 1014 8.32 31.89 40.88
N ASN A 1015 7.00 31.69 40.73
CA ASN A 1015 6.08 32.77 40.33
C ASN A 1015 5.57 33.57 41.52
N GLU A 1016 4.83 34.66 41.27
CA GLU A 1016 4.26 35.53 42.31
C GLU A 1016 3.31 34.80 43.27
N SER A 1017 2.63 33.75 42.78
CA SER A 1017 1.77 32.88 43.57
C SER A 1017 2.55 31.89 44.47
N GLY A 1018 3.88 31.83 44.35
CA GLY A 1018 4.76 31.04 45.22
C GLY A 1018 4.92 29.57 44.79
N TYR A 1019 4.55 29.23 43.56
CA TYR A 1019 4.78 27.90 43.00
C TYR A 1019 6.21 27.79 42.46
N GLU A 1020 6.90 26.72 42.84
CA GLU A 1020 8.28 26.45 42.40
C GLU A 1020 8.35 25.40 41.28
N GLN A 1021 9.28 25.58 40.35
CA GLN A 1021 9.66 24.58 39.33
C GLN A 1021 11.17 24.52 39.14
N THR A 1022 11.71 23.30 39.06
CA THR A 1022 13.11 23.04 38.70
C THR A 1022 13.29 22.95 37.18
N ALA A 1023 14.52 23.21 36.71
CA ALA A 1023 14.92 22.98 35.32
C ALA A 1023 14.75 21.50 34.87
N PHE A 1024 14.74 21.28 33.55
CA PHE A 1024 14.68 19.95 32.92
C PHE A 1024 15.92 19.10 33.22
N ASP A 1025 17.05 19.73 33.47
CA ASP A 1025 18.32 19.07 33.77
C ASP A 1025 18.20 18.11 34.95
N TYR A 1026 18.96 17.03 34.93
CA TYR A 1026 19.11 16.15 36.08
C TYR A 1026 20.53 15.60 36.16
N TYR A 1027 20.95 15.27 37.37
CA TYR A 1027 22.20 14.56 37.63
C TYR A 1027 21.90 13.12 38.06
N SER A 1028 22.57 12.13 37.46
CA SER A 1028 22.51 10.75 37.93
C SER A 1028 23.58 10.51 38.98
N SER A 1029 23.18 10.22 40.21
CA SER A 1029 24.12 9.81 41.26
C SER A 1029 24.63 8.38 41.04
N GLY A 1030 25.69 8.00 41.74
CA GLY A 1030 26.34 6.68 41.61
C GLY A 1030 25.47 5.49 42.01
N ASP A 1031 24.33 5.70 42.65
CA ASP A 1031 23.28 4.73 42.95
C ASP A 1031 22.13 4.75 41.93
N SER A 1032 22.32 5.41 40.78
CA SER A 1032 21.37 5.56 39.67
C SER A 1032 20.10 6.34 40.00
N ARG A 1033 20.10 7.14 41.08
CA ARG A 1033 18.99 8.07 41.36
C ARG A 1033 19.11 9.34 40.53
N ARG A 1034 17.97 9.84 40.05
CA ARG A 1034 17.90 11.12 39.33
C ARG A 1034 17.69 12.24 40.32
N ILE A 1035 18.60 13.23 40.29
CA ILE A 1035 18.48 14.47 41.05
C ILE A 1035 18.05 15.57 40.08
N TYR A 1036 16.76 15.93 40.14
CA TYR A 1036 16.13 16.86 39.21
C TYR A 1036 16.57 18.32 39.42
N GLY A 1037 16.60 19.09 38.33
CA GLY A 1037 17.00 20.49 38.29
C GLY A 1037 18.50 20.76 38.37
N VAL A 1038 19.34 19.72 38.22
CA VAL A 1038 20.79 19.81 38.51
C VAL A 1038 21.60 19.54 37.26
N LYS A 1039 22.52 20.46 36.94
CA LYS A 1039 23.56 20.30 35.92
C LYS A 1039 24.93 20.12 36.57
N CYS A 1040 25.70 19.16 36.09
CA CYS A 1040 27.07 18.89 36.54
C CYS A 1040 28.07 19.44 35.51
N PHE A 1041 29.10 20.14 35.99
CA PHE A 1041 30.17 20.65 35.14
C PHE A 1041 31.51 20.69 35.87
N PHE A 1042 32.59 20.76 35.11
CA PHE A 1042 33.96 20.78 35.59
C PHE A 1042 34.65 22.06 35.12
N VAL A 1043 35.38 22.69 36.05
CA VAL A 1043 36.35 23.72 35.71
C VAL A 1043 37.71 23.05 35.60
N LEU A 1044 38.33 23.11 34.43
CA LEU A 1044 39.63 22.51 34.17
C LEU A 1044 40.77 23.43 34.65
N GLU A 1045 41.99 22.89 34.75
CA GLU A 1045 43.18 23.65 35.20
C GLU A 1045 43.50 24.86 34.32
N ASP A 1046 43.13 24.82 33.03
CA ASP A 1046 43.29 25.91 32.08
C ASP A 1046 42.15 26.94 32.11
N GLY A 1047 41.17 26.75 33.00
CA GLY A 1047 39.99 27.61 33.17
C GLY A 1047 38.87 27.35 32.17
N SER A 1048 38.98 26.34 31.30
CA SER A 1048 37.88 25.92 30.42
C SER A 1048 36.82 25.11 31.17
N ILE A 1049 35.60 25.10 30.62
CA ILE A 1049 34.45 24.40 31.20
C ILE A 1049 34.16 23.14 30.39
N TRP A 1050 34.03 22.02 31.09
CA TRP A 1050 33.56 20.76 30.51
C TRP A 1050 32.26 20.34 31.19
N GLU A 1051 31.23 20.05 30.40
CA GLU A 1051 29.92 19.61 30.89
C GLU A 1051 29.88 18.09 31.00
N ASP A 1052 29.30 17.60 32.10
CA ASP A 1052 29.02 16.18 32.29
C ASP A 1052 27.69 15.84 31.59
N ILE A 1053 27.79 15.39 30.34
CA ILE A 1053 26.62 15.03 29.54
C ILE A 1053 26.28 13.56 29.79
N TYR A 1054 25.14 13.33 30.44
CA TYR A 1054 24.57 11.99 30.57
C TYR A 1054 23.81 11.64 29.28
N GLU A 1055 24.32 10.72 28.47
CA GLU A 1055 23.54 10.08 27.41
C GLU A 1055 22.50 9.13 28.05
N GLN A 1056 21.22 9.28 27.67
CA GLN A 1056 20.11 8.42 28.13
C GLN A 1056 20.09 7.05 27.44
#